data_AF-A0A1Z9QNL8-F1
#
_entry.id   AF-A0A1Z9QNL8-F1
#
_cell.length_a   1.000
_cell.length_b   1.000
_cell.length_c   1.000
_cell.angle_alpha   90.00
_cell.angle_beta   90.00
_cell.angle_gamma   90.00
#
_symmetry.space_group_name_H-M   'P 1'
#
loop_
_entity.id
_entity.type
_entity.pdbx_description
1 polymer ?
#
loop_
_entity_poly.entity_id
_entity_poly.type
_entity_poly.pdbx_seq_one_letter_code
_entity_poly.pdbx_strand_id
1 'polypeptide(L)'
;MMRISRRQFTQAGSLGGVAALGTFAQPLTAFEPQEKTVSLVNAQVGEGIFEYLNRVQLGFDENAYRNIIGAANPFKEGDAALGVAATNDAARGIARQLLSNTILSDVDDHPITQDRLSQLLKQTVVRGEHPTNQSQTLGQLKQFLLEHDEVSIKAVLPSLSSVVIGCVVKLMSNDELVTVASKIFHPMPNSNIGAKGYLGARVQPNSPTDNHEDIRWQVFDAWAYGVGDVLLGTNPVSSDLDSVAGVERTLQEIIEVFGLQTDLPHCVLSHIDVQADVEQRQPGSTALWFQSIAGNDGANRTFDISVEKMLAYAGQRKGQFDLYFETGQGADFTNGHGNGFDMVVHESRKYGFARALKYEVAKAKSGTDLKPWVHLNDVAGFIGPEVFRTKEQLVRCCLEDIVMGKLHGLTIGLDVCSTLHMEVSLQDLDWCLDQIMPANPAYLMALPTKIDPMLGYLTTGYHDHLRIRQKFGYRVNDPMWEFFRMIKVIDERGMPTAHFGDPTWVYFQYQQRKGDLRPEQAIRREAKQQIASVRSRGVFITEGHGASVSDLPKSTQRNVDRIYNDAKKSIWAQLTPGFISEIPVSITLNTKSEDRNDYILHPSSGEKLREQSALRVQGLRIKHDGRFNVQIVISDGLNALSIMEKNHLQPFLKSLREQLLRDQFKPAPDHIVVNSGRVRAGYHIGEILFAQSKGPRALLHVIGERPGTGHRTFSVYITAPDGQVWSSSGRVDHNITKVVSGIASTALPPVRAAKETVHLLRSLTG
;
A
#
# COMPACT_ATOMS: atom_id res chain seq x y z
N MET A 1 -0.75 -26.05 -25.89
CA MET A 1 -0.14 -24.72 -26.09
C MET A 1 1.36 -24.83 -25.92
N MET A 2 2.12 -24.20 -26.82
CA MET A 2 3.56 -24.39 -27.06
C MET A 2 4.41 -24.17 -25.79
N ARG A 3 5.28 -25.13 -25.45
CA ARG A 3 6.25 -25.06 -24.34
C ARG A 3 7.35 -24.06 -24.66
N ILE A 4 7.40 -22.96 -23.91
CA ILE A 4 8.48 -21.95 -23.94
C ILE A 4 9.62 -22.43 -23.02
N SER A 5 10.88 -22.33 -23.49
CA SER A 5 12.05 -22.93 -22.84
C SER A 5 12.65 -22.06 -21.72
N ARG A 6 13.36 -22.72 -20.78
CA ARG A 6 14.09 -22.19 -19.60
C ARG A 6 14.97 -20.94 -19.83
N ARG A 7 15.30 -20.58 -21.07
CA ARG A 7 16.17 -19.45 -21.42
C ARG A 7 15.42 -18.11 -21.63
N GLN A 8 14.08 -18.15 -21.69
CA GLN A 8 13.23 -16.95 -21.79
C GLN A 8 12.60 -16.55 -20.44
N PHE A 9 12.86 -17.31 -19.37
CA PHE A 9 12.25 -17.13 -18.04
C PHE A 9 13.12 -16.28 -17.09
N THR A 10 14.39 -16.05 -17.41
CA THR A 10 15.32 -15.27 -16.57
C THR A 10 15.17 -13.75 -16.71
N GLN A 11 14.19 -13.27 -17.48
CA GLN A 11 13.93 -11.84 -17.74
C GLN A 11 12.83 -11.23 -16.84
N ALA A 12 12.17 -12.01 -15.98
CA ALA A 12 11.10 -11.56 -15.11
C ALA A 12 11.47 -11.82 -13.64
N GLY A 13 11.91 -10.80 -12.92
CA GLY A 13 12.19 -10.91 -11.49
C GLY A 13 12.65 -9.60 -10.88
N SER A 14 12.03 -9.21 -9.77
CA SER A 14 12.15 -7.98 -8.98
C SER A 14 11.18 -6.85 -9.36
N LEU A 15 10.16 -6.64 -8.53
CA LEU A 15 9.44 -5.37 -8.28
C LEU A 15 8.40 -5.67 -7.17
N GLY A 16 8.86 -5.60 -5.91
CA GLY A 16 8.02 -5.57 -4.72
C GLY A 16 8.15 -4.18 -4.13
N GLY A 17 7.02 -3.51 -3.93
CA GLY A 17 6.96 -2.12 -3.49
C GLY A 17 6.72 -1.14 -4.64
N VAL A 18 5.44 -0.98 -4.99
CA VAL A 18 4.86 0.10 -5.82
C VAL A 18 5.59 0.37 -7.14
N ALA A 19 5.15 -0.38 -8.17
CA ALA A 19 4.77 0.08 -9.50
C ALA A 19 5.22 -0.92 -10.59
N ALA A 20 4.25 -1.47 -11.29
CA ALA A 20 4.35 -2.59 -12.21
C ALA A 20 3.72 -2.29 -13.59
N LEU A 21 3.92 -3.20 -14.54
CA LEU A 21 4.06 -2.94 -15.98
C LEU A 21 2.97 -3.60 -16.77
N GLY A 22 2.45 -2.92 -17.77
CA GLY A 22 1.84 -3.60 -18.88
C GLY A 22 1.68 -2.69 -20.09
N THR A 23 2.33 -3.09 -21.18
CA THR A 23 2.28 -2.47 -22.51
C THR A 23 0.94 -2.67 -23.21
N PHE A 24 0.61 -1.69 -24.07
CA PHE A 24 -0.51 -1.54 -25.01
C PHE A 24 -1.61 -0.56 -24.54
N ALA A 25 -1.40 0.72 -24.82
CA ALA A 25 -2.37 1.69 -25.35
C ALA A 25 -1.84 3.12 -25.12
N GLN A 26 -1.92 3.95 -26.17
CA GLN A 26 -1.96 5.42 -26.26
C GLN A 26 -1.04 6.28 -25.35
N PRO A 27 -0.56 7.45 -25.83
CA PRO A 27 0.37 8.28 -25.06
C PRO A 27 -0.21 8.63 -23.68
N LEU A 28 0.47 8.20 -22.62
CA LEU A 28 0.17 8.56 -21.23
C LEU A 28 0.44 10.06 -21.07
N THR A 29 -0.62 10.87 -21.11
CA THR A 29 -0.53 12.27 -20.65
C THR A 29 -0.45 12.26 -19.14
N ALA A 30 0.73 12.60 -18.60
CA ALA A 30 0.91 12.78 -17.17
C ALA A 30 -0.14 13.78 -16.62
N PHE A 31 -0.87 13.32 -15.60
CA PHE A 31 -1.99 14.01 -14.95
C PHE A 31 -1.60 15.46 -14.60
N GLU A 32 -2.27 16.43 -15.19
CA GLU A 32 -2.17 17.84 -14.77
C GLU A 32 -3.28 18.09 -13.73
N PRO A 33 -2.94 18.61 -12.54
CA PRO A 33 -3.94 19.00 -11.55
C PRO A 33 -4.96 19.92 -12.20
N GLN A 34 -6.24 19.55 -12.19
CA GLN A 34 -7.29 20.44 -12.66
C GLN A 34 -7.77 21.27 -11.48
N GLU A 35 -7.51 22.58 -11.48
CA GLU A 35 -8.16 23.55 -10.57
C GLU A 35 -9.67 23.71 -10.87
N LYS A 36 -10.28 22.75 -11.57
CA LYS A 36 -11.71 22.77 -11.84
C LYS A 36 -12.42 22.21 -10.62
N THR A 37 -13.15 23.08 -9.95
CA THR A 37 -14.07 22.68 -8.89
C THR A 37 -15.49 22.66 -9.44
N VAL A 38 -16.32 21.76 -8.90
CA VAL A 38 -17.69 21.56 -9.42
C VAL A 38 -18.63 22.63 -8.86
N SER A 39 -19.26 23.41 -9.74
CA SER A 39 -20.33 24.34 -9.43
C SER A 39 -21.66 23.79 -9.96
N LEU A 40 -22.73 23.89 -9.16
CA LEU A 40 -24.05 23.36 -9.49
C LEU A 40 -25.11 24.45 -9.30
N VAL A 41 -26.06 24.52 -10.24
CA VAL A 41 -27.32 25.25 -10.07
C VAL A 41 -28.18 24.51 -9.05
N ASN A 42 -29.04 25.23 -8.31
CA ASN A 42 -29.95 24.66 -7.33
C ASN A 42 -30.78 23.48 -7.90
N ALA A 43 -30.91 22.44 -7.08
CA ALA A 43 -31.78 21.30 -7.36
C ALA A 43 -33.25 21.65 -7.08
N GLN A 44 -34.16 21.09 -7.87
CA GLN A 44 -35.60 21.12 -7.61
C GLN A 44 -35.98 20.08 -6.55
N VAL A 45 -37.16 20.23 -5.95
CA VAL A 45 -37.65 19.29 -4.93
C VAL A 45 -37.88 17.92 -5.58
N GLY A 46 -37.28 16.87 -5.00
CA GLY A 46 -37.38 15.50 -5.51
C GLY A 46 -36.56 15.23 -6.77
N GLU A 47 -35.78 16.19 -7.25
CA GLU A 47 -34.96 16.04 -8.46
C GLU A 47 -33.77 15.11 -8.21
N GLY A 48 -33.61 14.09 -9.06
CA GLY A 48 -32.43 13.23 -9.14
C GLY A 48 -31.41 13.74 -10.14
N ILE A 49 -30.28 13.04 -10.28
CA ILE A 49 -29.18 13.50 -11.15
C ILE A 49 -29.62 13.54 -12.62
N PHE A 50 -30.39 12.56 -13.09
CA PHE A 50 -30.76 12.46 -14.50
C PHE A 50 -31.79 13.53 -14.91
N GLU A 51 -32.77 13.82 -14.05
CA GLU A 51 -33.69 14.93 -14.25
C GLU A 51 -32.95 16.27 -14.27
N TYR A 52 -31.99 16.45 -13.36
CA TYR A 52 -31.14 17.63 -13.30
C TYR A 52 -30.33 17.83 -14.58
N LEU A 53 -29.67 16.77 -15.07
CA LEU A 53 -28.88 16.84 -16.29
C LEU A 53 -29.75 17.15 -17.51
N ASN A 54 -30.93 16.54 -17.63
CA ASN A 54 -31.87 16.86 -18.70
C ASN A 54 -32.35 18.31 -18.64
N ARG A 55 -32.55 18.88 -17.44
CA ARG A 55 -32.97 20.27 -17.28
C ARG A 55 -31.85 21.29 -17.51
N VAL A 56 -30.66 21.02 -16.99
CA VAL A 56 -29.55 22.00 -16.94
C VAL A 56 -28.58 21.85 -18.11
N GLN A 57 -28.29 20.61 -18.53
CA GLN A 57 -27.34 20.28 -19.60
C GLN A 57 -28.05 19.90 -20.91
N LEU A 58 -29.39 19.86 -20.92
CA LEU A 58 -30.20 19.45 -22.08
C LEU A 58 -29.92 18.01 -22.56
N GLY A 59 -29.50 17.13 -21.64
CA GLY A 59 -29.24 15.72 -21.89
C GLY A 59 -28.25 15.11 -20.91
N PHE A 60 -28.01 13.80 -21.04
CA PHE A 60 -26.97 13.12 -20.27
C PHE A 60 -25.57 13.52 -20.74
N ASP A 61 -24.77 14.02 -19.81
CA ASP A 61 -23.33 14.24 -20.00
C ASP A 61 -22.56 13.44 -18.94
N GLU A 62 -21.66 12.58 -19.40
CA GLU A 62 -20.91 11.64 -18.55
C GLU A 62 -19.99 12.37 -17.56
N ASN A 63 -19.37 13.49 -17.99
CA ASN A 63 -18.48 14.26 -17.12
C ASN A 63 -19.28 14.99 -16.04
N ALA A 64 -20.41 15.59 -16.38
CA ALA A 64 -21.32 16.23 -15.44
C ALA A 64 -21.88 15.21 -14.43
N TYR A 65 -22.25 14.01 -14.88
CA TYR A 65 -22.67 12.91 -14.02
C TYR A 65 -21.58 12.54 -13.00
N ARG A 66 -20.35 12.29 -13.46
CA ARG A 66 -19.20 12.00 -12.60
C ARG A 66 -18.90 13.13 -11.62
N ASN A 67 -18.96 14.38 -12.10
CA ASN A 67 -18.73 15.57 -11.28
C ASN A 67 -19.78 15.71 -10.16
N ILE A 68 -21.06 15.42 -10.42
CA ILE A 68 -22.09 15.46 -9.38
C ILE A 68 -21.84 14.36 -8.33
N ILE A 69 -21.47 13.14 -8.75
CA ILE A 69 -21.14 12.05 -7.81
C ILE A 69 -19.90 12.38 -6.96
N GLY A 70 -18.85 12.93 -7.58
CA GLY A 70 -17.65 13.35 -6.88
C GLY A 70 -17.91 14.51 -5.92
N ALA A 71 -18.69 15.50 -6.35
CA ALA A 71 -19.05 16.66 -5.53
C ALA A 71 -19.89 16.29 -4.30
N ALA A 72 -20.53 15.11 -4.26
CA ALA A 72 -21.27 14.64 -3.09
C ALA A 72 -20.36 14.12 -1.95
N ASN A 73 -19.09 13.84 -2.21
CA ASN A 73 -18.13 13.44 -1.16
C ASN A 73 -17.91 14.57 -0.15
N PRO A 74 -17.61 14.26 1.13
CA PRO A 74 -16.85 15.17 1.98
C PRO A 74 -15.50 15.51 1.34
N PHE A 75 -14.94 16.68 1.67
CA PHE A 75 -13.74 17.16 1.02
C PHE A 75 -12.51 16.27 1.30
N LYS A 76 -11.84 15.87 0.23
CA LYS A 76 -10.56 15.13 0.23
C LYS A 76 -9.62 15.78 -0.77
N GLU A 77 -8.32 15.82 -0.46
CA GLU A 77 -7.31 16.43 -1.34
C GLU A 77 -7.24 15.71 -2.69
N GLY A 78 -7.31 14.38 -2.69
CA GLY A 78 -7.26 13.60 -3.93
C GLY A 78 -8.44 13.88 -4.87
N ASP A 79 -9.64 14.08 -4.34
CA ASP A 79 -10.83 14.44 -5.15
C ASP A 79 -10.72 15.87 -5.70
N ALA A 80 -10.08 16.78 -4.96
CA ALA A 80 -9.79 18.13 -5.43
C ALA A 80 -8.74 18.12 -6.54
N ALA A 81 -7.66 17.35 -6.38
CA ALA A 81 -6.63 17.16 -7.41
C ALA A 81 -7.22 16.56 -8.70
N LEU A 82 -8.19 15.64 -8.56
CA LEU A 82 -8.99 15.06 -9.64
C LEU A 82 -9.93 16.05 -10.35
N GLY A 83 -10.20 17.21 -9.74
CA GLY A 83 -11.15 18.20 -10.25
C GLY A 83 -12.63 17.79 -10.09
N VAL A 84 -12.92 16.84 -9.19
CA VAL A 84 -14.28 16.32 -8.97
C VAL A 84 -14.86 16.73 -7.61
N ALA A 85 -14.07 17.40 -6.76
CA ALA A 85 -14.56 17.95 -5.51
C ALA A 85 -15.53 19.13 -5.72
N ALA A 86 -16.50 19.27 -4.81
CA ALA A 86 -17.37 20.44 -4.75
C ALA A 86 -16.56 21.71 -4.47
N THR A 87 -16.92 22.81 -5.15
CA THR A 87 -16.38 24.16 -4.90
C THR A 87 -16.53 24.62 -3.44
N ASN A 88 -17.64 24.27 -2.81
CA ASN A 88 -18.01 24.64 -1.45
C ASN A 88 -19.11 23.72 -0.90
N ASP A 89 -19.49 23.91 0.35
CA ASP A 89 -20.50 23.07 1.01
C ASP A 89 -21.92 23.25 0.46
N ALA A 90 -22.25 24.41 -0.13
CA ALA A 90 -23.54 24.60 -0.80
C ALA A 90 -23.64 23.72 -2.06
N ALA A 91 -22.59 23.71 -2.90
CA ALA A 91 -22.50 22.81 -4.05
C ALA A 91 -22.52 21.33 -3.63
N ARG A 92 -21.82 20.98 -2.55
CA ARG A 92 -21.85 19.62 -1.96
C ARG A 92 -23.25 19.22 -1.50
N GLY A 93 -23.98 20.16 -0.88
CA GLY A 93 -25.37 19.98 -0.45
C GLY A 93 -26.31 19.68 -1.62
N ILE A 94 -26.19 20.45 -2.71
CA ILE A 94 -26.94 20.23 -3.95
C ILE A 94 -26.61 18.84 -4.54
N ALA A 95 -25.32 18.50 -4.66
CA ALA A 95 -24.88 17.21 -5.18
C ALA A 95 -25.47 16.05 -4.36
N ARG A 96 -25.46 16.16 -3.03
CA ARG A 96 -26.05 15.16 -2.11
C ARG A 96 -27.57 15.07 -2.24
N GLN A 97 -28.27 16.19 -2.44
CA GLN A 97 -29.71 16.19 -2.67
C GLN A 97 -30.06 15.44 -3.96
N LEU A 98 -29.38 15.77 -5.07
CA LEU A 98 -29.57 15.09 -6.35
C LEU A 98 -29.26 13.59 -6.22
N LEU A 99 -28.11 13.26 -5.61
CA LEU A 99 -27.69 11.88 -5.42
C LEU A 99 -28.70 11.10 -4.55
N SER A 100 -29.21 11.69 -3.46
CA SER A 100 -30.20 11.07 -2.58
C SER A 100 -31.53 10.75 -3.28
N ASN A 101 -31.94 11.55 -4.26
CA ASN A 101 -33.18 11.34 -5.01
C ASN A 101 -33.00 10.44 -6.24
N THR A 102 -31.77 10.09 -6.59
CA THR A 102 -31.48 9.25 -7.77
C THR A 102 -31.86 7.79 -7.50
N ILE A 103 -32.53 7.18 -8.48
CA ILE A 103 -32.98 5.79 -8.43
C ILE A 103 -31.78 4.83 -8.62
N LEU A 104 -31.76 3.72 -7.89
CA LEU A 104 -30.66 2.75 -7.92
C LEU A 104 -30.45 2.16 -9.33
N SER A 105 -31.52 1.81 -10.05
CA SER A 105 -31.41 1.27 -11.41
C SER A 105 -30.78 2.26 -12.37
N ASP A 106 -31.08 3.55 -12.24
CA ASP A 106 -30.54 4.56 -13.14
C ASP A 106 -29.01 4.69 -12.99
N VAL A 107 -28.50 4.51 -11.76
CA VAL A 107 -27.04 4.44 -11.50
C VAL A 107 -26.42 3.21 -12.18
N ASP A 108 -27.08 2.06 -12.12
CA ASP A 108 -26.57 0.81 -12.69
C ASP A 108 -26.64 0.78 -14.24
N ASP A 109 -27.67 1.40 -14.80
CA ASP A 109 -27.91 1.50 -16.24
C ASP A 109 -27.00 2.55 -16.90
N HIS A 110 -26.48 3.51 -16.13
CA HIS A 110 -25.50 4.51 -16.57
C HIS A 110 -24.14 4.30 -15.87
N PRO A 111 -23.34 3.30 -16.30
CA PRO A 111 -22.12 2.94 -15.61
C PRO A 111 -21.12 4.10 -15.58
N ILE A 112 -20.58 4.39 -14.40
CA ILE A 112 -19.60 5.47 -14.21
C ILE A 112 -18.33 5.31 -15.06
N THR A 113 -18.00 4.09 -15.47
CA THR A 113 -16.92 3.76 -16.41
C THR A 113 -17.16 2.39 -17.05
N GLN A 114 -16.58 2.16 -18.23
CA GLN A 114 -16.73 0.91 -18.98
C GLN A 114 -15.36 0.28 -19.25
N ASP A 115 -15.00 -0.70 -18.44
CA ASP A 115 -13.80 -1.53 -18.57
C ASP A 115 -14.14 -3.02 -18.30
N ARG A 116 -13.16 -3.92 -18.41
CA ARG A 116 -13.40 -5.35 -18.17
C ARG A 116 -13.80 -5.61 -16.72
N LEU A 117 -13.21 -4.85 -15.79
CA LEU A 117 -13.64 -4.88 -14.40
C LEU A 117 -15.13 -4.53 -14.27
N SER A 118 -15.64 -3.48 -14.90
CA SER A 118 -17.08 -3.15 -14.90
C SER A 118 -17.95 -4.30 -15.39
N GLN A 119 -17.51 -5.06 -16.40
CA GLN A 119 -18.24 -6.23 -16.88
C GLN A 119 -18.29 -7.34 -15.83
N LEU A 120 -17.16 -7.64 -15.19
CA LEU A 120 -17.09 -8.61 -14.09
C LEU A 120 -17.98 -8.19 -12.92
N LEU A 121 -17.88 -6.93 -12.48
CA LEU A 121 -18.67 -6.42 -11.36
C LEU A 121 -20.18 -6.57 -11.61
N LYS A 122 -20.65 -6.26 -12.82
CA LYS A 122 -22.05 -6.47 -13.22
C LYS A 122 -22.48 -7.94 -13.13
N GLN A 123 -21.61 -8.89 -13.50
CA GLN A 123 -21.91 -10.33 -13.40
C GLN A 123 -22.00 -10.83 -11.95
N THR A 124 -21.41 -10.13 -10.98
CA THR A 124 -21.48 -10.51 -9.56
C THR A 124 -22.74 -10.01 -8.85
N VAL A 125 -23.52 -9.14 -9.48
CA VAL A 125 -24.76 -8.60 -8.91
C VAL A 125 -25.90 -9.58 -9.18
N VAL A 126 -26.53 -10.08 -8.12
CA VAL A 126 -27.69 -10.99 -8.21
C VAL A 126 -28.96 -10.15 -8.35
N ARG A 127 -29.57 -10.15 -9.53
CA ARG A 127 -30.91 -9.60 -9.78
C ARG A 127 -31.95 -10.70 -9.50
N GLY A 128 -32.41 -10.80 -8.25
CA GLY A 128 -33.47 -11.75 -7.86
C GLY A 128 -34.89 -11.26 -8.19
N GLU A 129 -35.90 -12.08 -7.90
CA GLU A 129 -37.33 -11.73 -8.02
C GLU A 129 -37.82 -10.71 -6.99
N HIS A 130 -36.98 -10.31 -6.02
CA HIS A 130 -37.31 -9.28 -5.03
C HIS A 130 -37.37 -7.88 -5.69
N PRO A 131 -38.56 -7.30 -5.91
CA PRO A 131 -38.75 -6.11 -6.75
C PRO A 131 -38.31 -4.80 -6.09
N THR A 132 -37.85 -4.83 -4.84
CA THR A 132 -37.72 -3.62 -4.02
C THR A 132 -36.62 -2.67 -4.49
N ASN A 133 -35.65 -3.11 -5.29
CA ASN A 133 -34.41 -2.34 -5.52
C ASN A 133 -34.32 -1.60 -6.86
N GLN A 134 -35.30 -1.75 -7.76
CA GLN A 134 -35.23 -1.05 -9.06
C GLN A 134 -35.78 0.37 -9.00
N SER A 135 -36.82 0.64 -8.23
CA SER A 135 -37.42 1.98 -8.11
C SER A 135 -37.02 2.74 -6.83
N GLN A 136 -36.22 2.12 -5.97
CA GLN A 136 -35.73 2.77 -4.75
C GLN A 136 -34.71 3.87 -5.07
N THR A 137 -34.71 4.93 -4.28
CA THR A 137 -33.67 5.96 -4.35
C THR A 137 -32.49 5.63 -3.44
N LEU A 138 -31.32 6.22 -3.69
CA LEU A 138 -30.17 6.13 -2.78
C LEU A 138 -30.50 6.63 -1.35
N GLY A 139 -31.38 7.63 -1.23
CA GLY A 139 -31.87 8.11 0.06
C GLY A 139 -32.70 7.04 0.80
N GLN A 140 -33.56 6.31 0.08
CA GLN A 140 -34.32 5.19 0.66
C GLN A 140 -33.40 4.04 1.06
N LEU A 141 -32.39 3.72 0.24
CA LEU A 141 -31.37 2.73 0.60
C LEU A 141 -30.60 3.14 1.86
N LYS A 142 -30.21 4.42 1.97
CA LYS A 142 -29.57 4.95 3.19
C LYS A 142 -30.45 4.71 4.42
N GLN A 143 -31.74 5.06 4.35
CA GLN A 143 -32.67 4.86 5.49
C GLN A 143 -32.84 3.37 5.82
N PHE A 144 -33.01 2.52 4.81
CA PHE A 144 -33.06 1.07 4.99
C PHE A 144 -31.84 0.56 5.76
N LEU A 145 -30.64 0.96 5.34
CA LEU A 145 -29.38 0.57 5.99
C LEU A 145 -29.26 1.09 7.43
N LEU A 146 -29.91 2.20 7.79
CA LEU A 146 -29.90 2.74 9.15
C LEU A 146 -30.92 2.05 10.06
N GLU A 147 -32.10 1.74 9.54
CA GLU A 147 -33.25 1.25 10.33
C GLU A 147 -33.27 -0.27 10.52
N HIS A 148 -32.75 -1.04 9.54
CA HIS A 148 -32.92 -2.49 9.53
C HIS A 148 -31.77 -3.25 10.20
N ASP A 149 -32.05 -4.50 10.58
CA ASP A 149 -31.11 -5.40 11.24
C ASP A 149 -30.14 -6.09 10.27
N GLU A 150 -29.16 -6.81 10.81
CA GLU A 150 -28.12 -7.47 10.02
C GLU A 150 -28.68 -8.48 9.01
N VAL A 151 -29.72 -9.23 9.39
CA VAL A 151 -30.34 -10.26 8.55
C VAL A 151 -30.97 -9.61 7.32
N SER A 152 -31.76 -8.55 7.51
CA SER A 152 -32.41 -7.80 6.43
C SER A 152 -31.38 -7.16 5.50
N ILE A 153 -30.33 -6.55 6.07
CA ILE A 153 -29.26 -5.93 5.28
C ILE A 153 -28.51 -6.98 4.44
N LYS A 154 -28.12 -8.11 5.06
CA LYS A 154 -27.41 -9.20 4.36
C LYS A 154 -28.20 -9.79 3.19
N ALA A 155 -29.54 -9.80 3.27
CA ALA A 155 -30.40 -10.28 2.19
C ALA A 155 -30.29 -9.44 0.92
N VAL A 156 -30.03 -8.13 1.02
CA VAL A 156 -29.97 -7.23 -0.15
C VAL A 156 -28.56 -7.03 -0.69
N LEU A 157 -27.49 -7.30 0.08
CA LEU A 157 -26.10 -7.06 -0.34
C LEU A 157 -25.74 -7.64 -1.73
N PRO A 158 -26.16 -8.87 -2.10
CA PRO A 158 -25.83 -9.44 -3.42
C PRO A 158 -26.39 -8.63 -4.60
N SER A 159 -27.44 -7.84 -4.38
CA SER A 159 -28.07 -7.01 -5.41
C SER A 159 -27.47 -5.61 -5.53
N LEU A 160 -26.59 -5.20 -4.60
CA LEU A 160 -25.97 -3.88 -4.62
C LEU A 160 -24.73 -3.88 -5.52
N SER A 161 -24.69 -2.95 -6.46
CA SER A 161 -23.51 -2.67 -7.27
C SER A 161 -22.48 -1.86 -6.50
N SER A 162 -21.21 -1.92 -6.91
CA SER A 162 -20.15 -1.13 -6.30
C SER A 162 -20.39 0.38 -6.46
N VAL A 163 -21.04 0.82 -7.54
CA VAL A 163 -21.35 2.26 -7.71
C VAL A 163 -22.44 2.67 -6.73
N VAL A 164 -23.49 1.88 -6.56
CA VAL A 164 -24.54 2.13 -5.54
C VAL A 164 -23.96 2.17 -4.13
N ILE A 165 -23.10 1.21 -3.77
CA ILE A 165 -22.42 1.19 -2.45
C ILE A 165 -21.52 2.42 -2.29
N GLY A 166 -20.74 2.76 -3.32
CA GLY A 166 -19.87 3.93 -3.31
C GLY A 166 -20.64 5.24 -3.20
N CYS A 167 -21.86 5.32 -3.76
CA CYS A 167 -22.72 6.49 -3.67
C CYS A 167 -23.42 6.62 -2.32
N VAL A 168 -23.93 5.53 -1.74
CA VAL A 168 -24.74 5.61 -0.50
C VAL A 168 -23.92 6.09 0.70
N VAL A 169 -22.63 5.70 0.78
CA VAL A 169 -21.75 6.14 1.89
C VAL A 169 -21.46 7.66 1.85
N LYS A 170 -21.55 8.30 0.68
CA LYS A 170 -21.36 9.76 0.51
C LYS A 170 -22.45 10.56 1.21
N LEU A 171 -23.64 9.97 1.31
CA LEU A 171 -24.83 10.55 1.91
C LEU A 171 -24.88 10.40 3.44
N MET A 172 -23.94 9.64 4.02
CA MET A 172 -23.91 9.34 5.45
C MET A 172 -22.95 10.28 6.19
N SER A 173 -23.34 10.72 7.40
CA SER A 173 -22.43 11.30 8.39
C SER A 173 -21.49 10.22 8.96
N ASN A 174 -20.49 10.61 9.75
CA ASN A 174 -19.61 9.63 10.41
C ASN A 174 -20.39 8.76 11.42
N ASP A 175 -21.33 9.34 12.16
CA ASP A 175 -22.17 8.60 13.11
C ASP A 175 -23.10 7.60 12.39
N GLU A 176 -23.63 8.00 11.22
CA GLU A 176 -24.43 7.11 10.38
C GLU A 176 -23.58 5.96 9.81
N LEU A 177 -22.34 6.23 9.35
CA LEU A 177 -21.41 5.18 8.92
C LEU A 177 -21.08 4.21 10.06
N VAL A 178 -20.79 4.72 11.26
CA VAL A 178 -20.58 3.90 12.47
C VAL A 178 -21.81 3.06 12.77
N THR A 179 -23.00 3.65 12.72
CA THR A 179 -24.27 2.97 12.97
C THR A 179 -24.47 1.79 12.02
N VAL A 180 -24.27 1.99 10.71
CA VAL A 180 -24.36 0.92 9.71
C VAL A 180 -23.29 -0.14 9.94
N ALA A 181 -22.03 0.26 10.10
CA ALA A 181 -20.90 -0.66 10.29
C ALA A 181 -21.05 -1.54 11.53
N SER A 182 -21.61 -1.01 12.61
CA SER A 182 -21.81 -1.71 13.88
C SER A 182 -22.88 -2.83 13.84
N LYS A 183 -23.60 -2.95 12.73
CA LYS A 183 -24.63 -3.97 12.50
C LYS A 183 -24.17 -5.12 11.62
N ILE A 184 -23.15 -4.93 10.77
CA ILE A 184 -22.80 -5.88 9.71
C ILE A 184 -21.45 -6.53 10.03
N PHE A 185 -21.40 -7.86 10.09
CA PHE A 185 -20.18 -8.60 10.39
C PHE A 185 -20.00 -9.80 9.49
N HIS A 186 -18.76 -10.05 9.05
CA HIS A 186 -18.40 -11.17 8.19
C HIS A 186 -17.23 -11.91 8.83
N PRO A 187 -17.48 -12.87 9.73
CA PRO A 187 -16.42 -13.67 10.33
C PRO A 187 -15.71 -14.54 9.29
N MET A 188 -14.39 -14.69 9.42
CA MET A 188 -13.64 -15.65 8.62
C MET A 188 -14.01 -17.10 9.01
N PRO A 189 -13.93 -18.07 8.09
CA PRO A 189 -14.25 -19.47 8.38
C PRO A 189 -13.53 -20.00 9.63
N ASN A 190 -14.23 -20.72 10.50
CA ASN A 190 -13.66 -21.37 11.69
C ASN A 190 -12.91 -20.42 12.66
N SER A 191 -13.23 -19.12 12.67
CA SER A 191 -12.63 -18.15 13.58
C SER A 191 -13.62 -17.04 13.96
N ASN A 192 -13.25 -16.20 14.92
CA ASN A 192 -14.00 -14.99 15.28
C ASN A 192 -13.42 -13.71 14.65
N ILE A 193 -12.46 -13.82 13.72
CA ILE A 193 -11.89 -12.67 13.01
C ILE A 193 -12.99 -12.02 12.16
N GLY A 194 -13.32 -10.76 12.43
CA GLY A 194 -14.41 -10.04 11.76
C GLY A 194 -15.79 -10.24 12.39
N ALA A 195 -15.88 -10.96 13.51
CA ALA A 195 -17.08 -11.02 14.33
C ALA A 195 -17.24 -9.79 15.24
N LYS A 196 -18.48 -9.51 15.64
CA LYS A 196 -18.78 -8.40 16.55
C LYS A 196 -18.04 -8.56 17.87
N GLY A 197 -17.37 -7.51 18.32
CA GLY A 197 -16.61 -7.50 19.58
C GLY A 197 -15.21 -8.11 19.47
N TYR A 198 -14.75 -8.48 18.28
CA TYR A 198 -13.38 -8.95 18.04
C TYR A 198 -12.60 -7.92 17.23
N LEU A 199 -11.32 -7.76 17.56
CA LEU A 199 -10.38 -6.93 16.82
C LEU A 199 -9.05 -7.68 16.68
N GLY A 200 -8.83 -8.22 15.49
CA GLY A 200 -7.61 -8.94 15.16
C GLY A 200 -6.41 -8.04 14.90
N ALA A 201 -5.23 -8.64 14.90
CA ALA A 201 -3.97 -8.01 14.54
C ALA A 201 -3.25 -8.80 13.44
N ARG A 202 -2.93 -8.13 12.33
CA ARG A 202 -1.97 -8.63 11.33
C ARG A 202 -0.57 -8.21 11.77
N VAL A 203 0.31 -9.15 12.10
CA VAL A 203 1.71 -8.84 12.41
C VAL A 203 2.45 -8.66 11.09
N GLN A 204 3.14 -7.53 10.94
CA GLN A 204 4.00 -7.25 9.79
C GLN A 204 5.47 -7.21 10.20
N PRO A 205 6.16 -8.37 10.25
CA PRO A 205 7.55 -8.43 10.68
C PRO A 205 8.47 -8.08 9.51
N ASN A 206 8.45 -6.82 9.06
CA ASN A 206 9.29 -6.34 7.95
C ASN A 206 10.76 -6.27 8.36
N SER A 207 11.66 -6.69 7.48
CA SER A 207 13.10 -6.51 7.65
C SER A 207 13.63 -5.59 6.54
N PRO A 208 14.50 -4.61 6.85
CA PRO A 208 15.14 -3.78 5.83
C PRO A 208 15.98 -4.57 4.80
N THR A 209 16.23 -5.85 5.04
CA THR A 209 17.08 -6.71 4.19
C THR A 209 16.54 -8.13 4.02
N ASP A 210 15.24 -8.35 4.31
CA ASP A 210 14.62 -9.70 4.36
C ASP A 210 15.34 -10.70 5.29
N ASN A 211 15.99 -10.20 6.35
CA ASN A 211 16.74 -11.04 7.26
C ASN A 211 15.80 -11.90 8.11
N HIS A 212 15.96 -13.22 8.01
CA HIS A 212 15.10 -14.19 8.70
C HIS A 212 15.14 -14.06 10.23
N GLU A 213 16.25 -13.62 10.83
CA GLU A 213 16.34 -13.38 12.27
C GLU A 213 15.48 -12.17 12.68
N ASP A 214 15.53 -11.07 11.92
CA ASP A 214 14.71 -9.88 12.17
C ASP A 214 13.21 -10.20 12.11
N ILE A 215 12.83 -11.00 11.11
CA ILE A 215 11.44 -11.43 10.90
C ILE A 215 10.97 -12.28 12.08
N ARG A 216 11.73 -13.31 12.47
CA ARG A 216 11.35 -14.19 13.61
C ARG A 216 11.21 -13.41 14.90
N TRP A 217 12.15 -12.53 15.21
CA TRP A 217 12.13 -11.81 16.49
C TRP A 217 10.95 -10.85 16.61
N GLN A 218 10.51 -10.23 15.51
CA GLN A 218 9.30 -9.41 15.52
C GLN A 218 8.02 -10.24 15.74
N VAL A 219 7.97 -11.48 15.25
CA VAL A 219 6.85 -12.40 15.58
C VAL A 219 6.85 -12.76 17.07
N PHE A 220 8.02 -13.10 17.63
CA PHE A 220 8.13 -13.39 19.07
C PHE A 220 7.81 -12.19 19.95
N ASP A 221 8.16 -10.99 19.49
CA ASP A 221 7.79 -9.72 20.12
C ASP A 221 6.27 -9.56 20.15
N ALA A 222 5.58 -9.66 19.00
CA ALA A 222 4.13 -9.55 18.93
C ALA A 222 3.41 -10.53 19.87
N TRP A 223 3.82 -11.80 19.86
CA TRP A 223 3.24 -12.85 20.68
C TRP A 223 3.50 -12.68 22.17
N ALA A 224 4.60 -12.03 22.56
CA ALA A 224 4.86 -11.67 23.95
C ALA A 224 3.83 -10.67 24.49
N TYR A 225 3.17 -9.90 23.62
CA TYR A 225 2.09 -8.98 23.97
C TYR A 225 0.68 -9.53 23.69
N GLY A 226 0.54 -10.81 23.30
CA GLY A 226 -0.78 -11.36 22.91
C GLY A 226 -1.36 -10.71 21.64
N VAL A 227 -0.49 -10.30 20.71
CA VAL A 227 -0.84 -9.66 19.45
C VAL A 227 -0.44 -10.59 18.29
N GLY A 228 -1.31 -10.75 17.30
CA GLY A 228 -0.99 -11.43 16.04
C GLY A 228 -1.83 -12.65 15.75
N ASP A 229 -3.13 -12.42 15.57
CA ASP A 229 -4.16 -13.46 15.51
C ASP A 229 -4.87 -13.58 14.17
N VAL A 230 -4.43 -12.81 13.16
CA VAL A 230 -5.03 -12.79 11.81
C VAL A 230 -4.11 -13.41 10.77
N LEU A 231 -2.86 -12.95 10.73
CA LEU A 231 -1.87 -13.27 9.71
C LEU A 231 -0.49 -12.84 10.19
N LEU A 232 0.53 -13.67 9.96
CA LEU A 232 1.94 -13.23 9.92
C LEU A 232 2.29 -12.86 8.47
N GLY A 233 2.42 -11.55 8.18
CA GLY A 233 2.53 -11.06 6.81
C GLY A 233 3.70 -10.11 6.57
N THR A 234 4.75 -10.56 5.87
CA THR A 234 5.95 -9.75 5.60
C THR A 234 5.90 -9.13 4.21
N ASN A 235 6.12 -7.82 4.10
CA ASN A 235 6.45 -7.19 2.83
C ASN A 235 7.93 -7.44 2.51
N PRO A 236 8.26 -8.11 1.39
CA PRO A 236 9.64 -8.40 1.07
C PRO A 236 10.33 -7.21 0.40
N VAL A 237 11.62 -7.03 0.68
CA VAL A 237 12.52 -6.11 -0.04
C VAL A 237 12.83 -6.66 -1.43
N SER A 238 13.09 -7.97 -1.50
CA SER A 238 13.45 -8.67 -2.74
C SER A 238 12.29 -9.50 -3.26
N SER A 239 12.01 -9.38 -4.57
CA SER A 239 11.09 -10.31 -5.27
C SER A 239 11.83 -11.48 -5.92
N ASP A 240 13.08 -11.74 -5.52
CA ASP A 240 13.75 -12.98 -5.90
C ASP A 240 13.04 -14.18 -5.28
N LEU A 241 12.87 -15.24 -6.07
CA LEU A 241 12.08 -16.41 -5.68
C LEU A 241 12.68 -17.15 -4.48
N ASP A 242 14.02 -17.20 -4.37
CA ASP A 242 14.68 -17.87 -3.25
C ASP A 242 14.58 -17.01 -1.97
N SER A 243 14.62 -15.68 -2.12
CA SER A 243 14.36 -14.74 -1.01
C SER A 243 12.94 -14.89 -0.47
N VAL A 244 11.93 -14.85 -1.35
CA VAL A 244 10.52 -15.00 -0.96
C VAL A 244 10.28 -16.37 -0.32
N ALA A 245 10.80 -17.46 -0.92
CA ALA A 245 10.69 -18.79 -0.34
C ALA A 245 11.36 -18.91 1.04
N GLY A 246 12.49 -18.24 1.25
CA GLY A 246 13.19 -18.20 2.54
C GLY A 246 12.37 -17.53 3.65
N VAL A 247 11.70 -16.42 3.32
CA VAL A 247 10.80 -15.72 4.25
C VAL A 247 9.53 -16.52 4.51
N GLU A 248 8.89 -17.07 3.46
CA GLU A 248 7.71 -17.96 3.61
C GLU A 248 8.03 -19.12 4.56
N ARG A 249 9.16 -19.80 4.34
CA ARG A 249 9.57 -20.91 5.21
C ARG A 249 9.86 -20.45 6.64
N THR A 250 10.42 -19.27 6.82
CA THR A 250 10.70 -18.70 8.15
C THR A 250 9.41 -18.49 8.94
N LEU A 251 8.38 -17.92 8.32
CA LEU A 251 7.07 -17.71 8.96
C LEU A 251 6.35 -19.05 9.21
N GLN A 252 6.36 -19.94 8.21
CA GLN A 252 5.76 -21.27 8.30
C GLN A 252 6.36 -22.10 9.45
N GLU A 253 7.69 -22.11 9.60
CA GLU A 253 8.35 -22.87 10.65
C GLU A 253 7.91 -22.42 12.05
N ILE A 254 7.74 -21.12 12.27
CA ILE A 254 7.25 -20.61 13.56
C ILE A 254 5.85 -21.17 13.84
N ILE A 255 4.94 -21.09 12.87
CA ILE A 255 3.56 -21.60 12.97
C ILE A 255 3.56 -23.11 13.23
N GLU A 256 4.38 -23.87 12.50
CA GLU A 256 4.48 -25.33 12.62
C GLU A 256 5.01 -25.77 13.99
N VAL A 257 6.06 -25.11 14.50
CA VAL A 257 6.66 -25.45 15.80
C VAL A 257 5.65 -25.29 16.94
N PHE A 258 4.72 -24.34 16.83
CA PHE A 258 3.68 -24.13 17.82
C PHE A 258 2.35 -24.83 17.52
N GLY A 259 2.23 -25.55 16.39
CA GLY A 259 1.02 -26.29 16.05
C GLY A 259 -0.17 -25.42 15.63
N LEU A 260 0.08 -24.26 15.01
CA LEU A 260 -0.94 -23.26 14.67
C LEU A 260 -1.40 -23.29 13.21
N GLN A 261 -1.06 -24.35 12.45
CA GLN A 261 -1.26 -24.42 11.00
C GLN A 261 -2.74 -24.30 10.57
N THR A 262 -3.67 -24.66 11.46
CA THR A 262 -5.11 -24.56 11.21
C THR A 262 -5.71 -23.22 11.61
N ASP A 263 -4.99 -22.41 12.39
CA ASP A 263 -5.55 -21.23 13.07
C ASP A 263 -4.94 -19.92 12.56
N LEU A 264 -3.69 -19.95 12.09
CA LEU A 264 -2.94 -18.76 11.71
C LEU A 264 -2.25 -18.96 10.36
N PRO A 265 -2.64 -18.21 9.31
CA PRO A 265 -1.93 -18.20 8.04
C PRO A 265 -0.65 -17.35 8.11
N HIS A 266 0.26 -17.59 7.16
CA HIS A 266 1.38 -16.73 6.81
C HIS A 266 1.33 -16.26 5.34
N CYS A 267 2.03 -15.17 5.04
CA CYS A 267 2.13 -14.64 3.69
C CYS A 267 3.35 -13.74 3.51
N VAL A 268 4.06 -13.90 2.40
CA VAL A 268 4.98 -12.89 1.90
C VAL A 268 4.26 -12.07 0.82
N LEU A 269 4.07 -10.79 1.09
CA LEU A 269 3.29 -9.84 0.28
C LEU A 269 4.05 -9.41 -0.99
N SER A 270 4.53 -10.38 -1.77
CA SER A 270 5.11 -10.16 -3.10
C SER A 270 4.02 -10.12 -4.18
N HIS A 271 4.39 -9.80 -5.42
CA HIS A 271 3.46 -9.91 -6.54
C HIS A 271 2.92 -11.35 -6.66
N ILE A 272 1.64 -11.53 -7.00
CA ILE A 272 0.97 -12.84 -6.99
C ILE A 272 1.66 -13.90 -7.86
N ASP A 273 2.28 -13.51 -8.97
CA ASP A 273 3.07 -14.42 -9.82
C ASP A 273 4.26 -15.02 -9.07
N VAL A 274 4.94 -14.22 -8.25
CA VAL A 274 6.11 -14.66 -7.48
C VAL A 274 5.67 -15.69 -6.44
N GLN A 275 4.56 -15.44 -5.73
CA GLN A 275 3.99 -16.38 -4.76
C GLN A 275 3.51 -17.67 -5.44
N ALA A 276 2.88 -17.58 -6.61
CA ALA A 276 2.46 -18.74 -7.38
C ALA A 276 3.65 -19.58 -7.87
N ASP A 277 4.73 -18.94 -8.32
CA ASP A 277 5.97 -19.61 -8.72
C ASP A 277 6.68 -20.27 -7.52
N VAL A 278 6.71 -19.62 -6.35
CA VAL A 278 7.25 -20.22 -5.11
C VAL A 278 6.44 -21.45 -4.72
N GLU A 279 5.11 -21.35 -4.69
CA GLU A 279 4.21 -22.47 -4.39
C GLU A 279 4.37 -23.63 -5.40
N GLN A 280 4.53 -23.32 -6.69
CA GLN A 280 4.77 -24.34 -7.71
C GLN A 280 6.10 -25.07 -7.51
N ARG A 281 7.16 -24.36 -7.10
CA ARG A 281 8.48 -24.94 -6.82
C ARG A 281 8.50 -25.72 -5.50
N GLN A 282 7.75 -25.25 -4.51
CA GLN A 282 7.68 -25.80 -3.16
C GLN A 282 6.21 -25.88 -2.71
N PRO A 283 5.47 -26.94 -3.10
CA PRO A 283 4.06 -27.09 -2.75
C PRO A 283 3.82 -27.04 -1.24
N GLY A 284 2.82 -26.28 -0.80
CA GLY A 284 2.48 -26.04 0.60
C GLY A 284 3.35 -24.99 1.30
N SER A 285 4.20 -24.25 0.56
CA SER A 285 5.04 -23.19 1.15
C SER A 285 4.27 -21.89 1.40
N THR A 286 3.18 -21.65 0.67
CA THR A 286 2.33 -20.45 0.81
C THR A 286 0.98 -20.81 1.44
N ALA A 287 0.58 -20.11 2.50
CA ALA A 287 -0.78 -20.23 3.02
C ALA A 287 -1.75 -19.33 2.24
N LEU A 288 -1.44 -18.05 2.10
CA LEU A 288 -2.22 -17.09 1.32
C LEU A 288 -1.45 -16.64 0.07
N TRP A 289 -2.18 -16.24 -0.97
CA TRP A 289 -1.64 -15.39 -2.03
C TRP A 289 -2.13 -13.96 -1.87
N PHE A 290 -1.19 -13.04 -1.70
CA PHE A 290 -1.42 -11.61 -1.61
C PHE A 290 -1.46 -10.93 -2.99
N GLN A 291 -2.25 -9.86 -3.14
CA GLN A 291 -2.12 -8.92 -4.25
C GLN A 291 -2.73 -7.55 -3.94
N SER A 292 -2.02 -6.47 -4.26
CA SER A 292 -2.64 -5.14 -4.34
C SER A 292 -3.53 -5.04 -5.58
N ILE A 293 -4.77 -4.57 -5.42
CA ILE A 293 -5.76 -4.46 -6.51
C ILE A 293 -6.25 -3.02 -6.70
N ALA A 294 -6.70 -2.70 -7.92
CA ALA A 294 -7.19 -1.39 -8.29
C ALA A 294 -8.63 -1.39 -8.82
N GLY A 295 -9.25 -0.21 -8.85
CA GLY A 295 -10.65 0.01 -9.22
C GLY A 295 -10.90 0.09 -10.73
N ASN A 296 -9.88 -0.04 -11.57
CA ASN A 296 -10.02 -0.07 -13.02
C ASN A 296 -8.90 -0.83 -13.75
N ASP A 297 -9.13 -1.20 -15.01
CA ASP A 297 -8.18 -1.98 -15.83
C ASP A 297 -6.83 -1.28 -16.01
N GLY A 298 -6.82 0.06 -16.14
CA GLY A 298 -5.61 0.85 -16.31
C GLY A 298 -4.71 0.78 -15.08
N ALA A 299 -5.28 1.08 -13.90
CA ALA A 299 -4.56 0.99 -12.63
C ALA A 299 -4.12 -0.44 -12.29
N ASN A 300 -4.94 -1.45 -12.57
CA ASN A 300 -4.57 -2.85 -12.39
C ASN A 300 -3.37 -3.26 -13.28
N ARG A 301 -3.27 -2.71 -14.48
CA ARG A 301 -2.11 -2.91 -15.35
C ARG A 301 -0.84 -2.30 -14.79
N THR A 302 -0.95 -1.21 -14.04
CA THR A 302 0.16 -0.66 -13.25
C THR A 302 0.56 -1.56 -12.07
N PHE A 303 -0.21 -2.60 -11.77
CA PHE A 303 0.16 -3.67 -10.85
C PHE A 303 0.52 -4.98 -11.57
N ASP A 304 0.68 -4.96 -12.90
CA ASP A 304 0.88 -6.15 -13.76
C ASP A 304 -0.18 -7.24 -13.52
N ILE A 305 -1.42 -6.83 -13.27
CA ILE A 305 -2.56 -7.73 -13.14
C ILE A 305 -3.69 -7.38 -14.10
N SER A 306 -4.51 -8.38 -14.39
CA SER A 306 -5.73 -8.26 -15.18
C SER A 306 -6.85 -9.06 -14.53
N VAL A 307 -8.10 -8.75 -14.89
CA VAL A 307 -9.27 -9.51 -14.44
C VAL A 307 -9.09 -11.01 -14.70
N GLU A 308 -8.65 -11.36 -15.91
CA GLU A 308 -8.49 -12.76 -16.32
C GLU A 308 -7.41 -13.47 -15.50
N LYS A 309 -6.26 -12.80 -15.28
CA LYS A 309 -5.15 -13.33 -14.48
C LYS A 309 -5.59 -13.58 -13.03
N MET A 310 -6.30 -12.63 -12.42
CA MET A 310 -6.75 -12.78 -11.04
C MET A 310 -7.83 -13.85 -10.88
N LEU A 311 -8.78 -13.98 -11.82
CA LEU A 311 -9.75 -15.07 -11.82
C LEU A 311 -9.06 -16.43 -11.97
N ALA A 312 -8.05 -16.53 -12.83
CA ALA A 312 -7.27 -17.77 -13.01
C ALA A 312 -6.50 -18.16 -11.73
N TYR A 313 -5.93 -17.21 -10.99
CA TYR A 313 -5.30 -17.50 -9.70
C TYR A 313 -6.31 -17.85 -8.61
N ALA A 314 -7.45 -17.16 -8.55
CA ALA A 314 -8.53 -17.50 -7.62
C ALA A 314 -9.03 -18.94 -7.85
N GLY A 315 -9.18 -19.37 -9.10
CA GLY A 315 -9.57 -20.74 -9.46
C GLY A 315 -8.56 -21.83 -9.08
N GLN A 316 -7.32 -21.45 -8.75
CA GLN A 316 -6.28 -22.38 -8.28
C GLN A 316 -6.30 -22.60 -6.76
N ARG A 317 -6.92 -21.69 -5.99
CA ARG A 317 -6.93 -21.78 -4.52
C ARG A 317 -7.98 -22.77 -4.03
N LYS A 318 -7.51 -23.92 -3.54
CA LYS A 318 -8.33 -25.03 -3.02
C LYS A 318 -8.04 -25.41 -1.57
N GLY A 319 -7.05 -24.77 -0.95
CA GLY A 319 -6.62 -25.03 0.42
C GLY A 319 -7.52 -24.36 1.47
N GLN A 320 -7.12 -24.42 2.73
CA GLN A 320 -7.84 -23.72 3.81
C GLN A 320 -7.78 -22.20 3.66
N PHE A 321 -6.60 -21.67 3.31
CA PHE A 321 -6.31 -20.26 3.13
C PHE A 321 -6.15 -19.92 1.64
N ASP A 322 -6.78 -18.83 1.17
CA ASP A 322 -6.86 -18.53 -0.26
C ASP A 322 -6.15 -17.23 -0.63
N LEU A 323 -6.84 -16.09 -0.50
CA LEU A 323 -6.41 -14.82 -1.05
C LEU A 323 -6.45 -13.71 0.01
N TYR A 324 -5.50 -12.80 -0.12
CA TYR A 324 -5.40 -11.60 0.68
C TYR A 324 -5.19 -10.40 -0.24
N PHE A 325 -5.99 -9.34 -0.07
CA PHE A 325 -5.84 -8.14 -0.90
C PHE A 325 -5.55 -6.88 -0.08
N GLU A 326 -4.78 -5.97 -0.66
CA GLU A 326 -4.67 -4.60 -0.18
C GLU A 326 -5.29 -3.64 -1.20
N THR A 327 -6.00 -2.66 -0.66
CA THR A 327 -6.62 -1.55 -1.39
C THR A 327 -6.18 -0.22 -0.77
N GLY A 328 -6.78 0.90 -1.16
CA GLY A 328 -6.26 2.20 -0.79
C GLY A 328 -6.89 3.31 -1.60
N GLN A 329 -7.71 4.16 -0.97
CA GLN A 329 -8.23 5.36 -1.62
C GLN A 329 -7.06 6.20 -2.16
N GLY A 330 -7.18 6.61 -3.42
CA GLY A 330 -6.18 7.42 -4.11
C GLY A 330 -5.16 6.65 -4.95
N ALA A 331 -5.06 5.32 -4.82
CA ALA A 331 -4.12 4.52 -5.60
C ALA A 331 -4.34 4.65 -7.13
N ASP A 332 -5.59 4.67 -7.59
CA ASP A 332 -5.93 4.73 -9.01
C ASP A 332 -5.45 6.04 -9.66
N PHE A 333 -5.77 7.20 -9.05
CA PHE A 333 -5.43 8.49 -9.65
C PHE A 333 -3.95 8.84 -9.54
N THR A 334 -3.29 8.48 -8.42
CA THR A 334 -1.85 8.73 -8.25
C THR A 334 -1.01 7.91 -9.22
N ASN A 335 -1.54 6.78 -9.71
CA ASN A 335 -0.98 6.03 -10.82
C ASN A 335 -1.44 6.52 -12.21
N GLY A 336 -2.12 7.66 -12.30
CA GLY A 336 -2.56 8.27 -13.56
C GLY A 336 -3.87 7.71 -14.13
N HIS A 337 -4.63 6.93 -13.36
CA HIS A 337 -5.82 6.21 -13.80
C HIS A 337 -7.09 6.64 -13.02
N GLY A 338 -7.22 7.94 -12.74
CA GLY A 338 -8.38 8.50 -12.05
C GLY A 338 -9.67 8.49 -12.86
N ASN A 339 -9.58 8.41 -14.20
CA ASN A 339 -10.72 8.26 -15.12
C ASN A 339 -11.86 9.29 -14.94
N GLY A 340 -11.56 10.45 -14.36
CA GLY A 340 -12.49 11.58 -14.19
C GLY A 340 -13.59 11.35 -13.14
N PHE A 341 -13.45 10.39 -12.23
CA PHE A 341 -14.39 10.18 -11.13
C PHE A 341 -13.67 9.97 -9.80
N ASP A 342 -14.42 10.08 -8.71
CA ASP A 342 -13.87 10.22 -7.37
C ASP A 342 -13.30 8.95 -6.75
N MET A 343 -12.48 9.14 -5.71
CA MET A 343 -11.74 8.06 -5.06
C MET A 343 -12.63 7.02 -4.35
N VAL A 344 -13.77 7.44 -3.79
CA VAL A 344 -14.68 6.54 -3.04
C VAL A 344 -15.29 5.50 -3.98
N VAL A 345 -15.66 5.90 -5.19
CA VAL A 345 -16.22 4.94 -6.17
C VAL A 345 -15.14 4.01 -6.73
N HIS A 346 -13.91 4.48 -6.95
CA HIS A 346 -12.78 3.60 -7.29
C HIS A 346 -12.54 2.55 -6.21
N GLU A 347 -12.56 2.97 -4.95
CA GLU A 347 -12.33 2.09 -3.80
C GLU A 347 -13.45 1.05 -3.66
N SER A 348 -14.70 1.50 -3.76
CA SER A 348 -15.86 0.61 -3.79
C SER A 348 -15.75 -0.47 -4.88
N ARG A 349 -15.21 -0.12 -6.06
CA ARG A 349 -15.00 -1.07 -7.16
C ARG A 349 -13.90 -2.10 -6.85
N LYS A 350 -12.87 -1.76 -6.07
CA LYS A 350 -11.86 -2.73 -5.59
C LYS A 350 -12.51 -3.77 -4.69
N TYR A 351 -13.41 -3.36 -3.80
CA TYR A 351 -14.18 -4.29 -2.98
C TYR A 351 -15.10 -5.16 -3.84
N GLY A 352 -15.71 -4.59 -4.89
CA GLY A 352 -16.42 -5.37 -5.90
C GLY A 352 -15.54 -6.44 -6.55
N PHE A 353 -14.28 -6.11 -6.86
CA PHE A 353 -13.34 -7.05 -7.45
C PHE A 353 -12.98 -8.17 -6.46
N ALA A 354 -12.68 -7.83 -5.21
CA ALA A 354 -12.44 -8.81 -4.15
C ALA A 354 -13.65 -9.73 -3.91
N ARG A 355 -14.88 -9.20 -3.98
CA ARG A 355 -16.13 -10.00 -3.93
C ARG A 355 -16.21 -10.99 -5.09
N ALA A 356 -15.88 -10.56 -6.31
CA ALA A 356 -15.84 -11.42 -7.48
C ALA A 356 -14.83 -12.57 -7.32
N LEU A 357 -13.63 -12.26 -6.84
CA LEU A 357 -12.57 -13.25 -6.61
C LEU A 357 -12.93 -14.23 -5.48
N LYS A 358 -13.60 -13.75 -4.42
CA LYS A 358 -14.18 -14.60 -3.37
C LYS A 358 -15.19 -15.61 -3.93
N TYR A 359 -16.04 -15.18 -4.86
CA TYR A 359 -16.97 -16.10 -5.55
C TYR A 359 -16.23 -17.13 -6.40
N GLU A 360 -15.16 -16.74 -7.08
CA GLU A 360 -14.37 -17.67 -7.87
C GLU A 360 -13.67 -18.74 -7.01
N VAL A 361 -13.10 -18.34 -5.86
CA VAL A 361 -12.59 -19.29 -4.85
C VAL A 361 -13.70 -20.23 -4.36
N ALA A 362 -14.91 -19.70 -4.12
CA ALA A 362 -16.05 -20.53 -3.70
C ALA A 362 -16.40 -21.60 -4.75
N LYS A 363 -16.36 -21.25 -6.04
CA LYS A 363 -16.57 -22.21 -7.13
C LYS A 363 -15.47 -23.27 -7.16
N ALA A 364 -14.21 -22.87 -6.99
CA ALA A 364 -13.07 -23.78 -6.97
C ALA A 364 -13.12 -24.82 -5.83
N LYS A 365 -13.81 -24.48 -4.75
CA LYS A 365 -14.05 -25.32 -3.56
C LYS A 365 -15.39 -26.07 -3.57
N SER A 366 -16.18 -25.93 -4.64
CA SER A 366 -17.48 -26.61 -4.76
C SER A 366 -17.30 -28.13 -4.65
N GLY A 367 -18.05 -28.76 -3.74
CA GLY A 367 -17.91 -30.19 -3.43
C GLY A 367 -16.95 -30.51 -2.27
N THR A 368 -16.42 -29.50 -1.57
CA THR A 368 -15.64 -29.67 -0.33
C THR A 368 -16.35 -28.98 0.85
N ASP A 369 -15.95 -29.31 2.08
CA ASP A 369 -16.44 -28.62 3.29
C ASP A 369 -15.73 -27.27 3.56
N LEU A 370 -14.74 -26.92 2.73
CA LEU A 370 -13.97 -25.69 2.89
C LEU A 370 -14.75 -24.47 2.40
N LYS A 371 -14.77 -23.42 3.22
CA LYS A 371 -15.29 -22.12 2.84
C LYS A 371 -14.16 -21.22 2.30
N PRO A 372 -14.47 -20.21 1.46
CA PRO A 372 -13.49 -19.25 1.00
C PRO A 372 -12.90 -18.42 2.15
N TRP A 373 -11.58 -18.46 2.30
CA TRP A 373 -10.81 -17.56 3.14
C TRP A 373 -10.24 -16.44 2.27
N VAL A 374 -11.08 -15.43 2.03
CA VAL A 374 -10.70 -14.21 1.30
C VAL A 374 -10.98 -13.01 2.19
N HIS A 375 -9.94 -12.23 2.47
CA HIS A 375 -10.00 -11.01 3.27
C HIS A 375 -9.17 -9.92 2.60
N LEU A 376 -9.37 -8.69 3.06
CA LEU A 376 -8.60 -7.55 2.59
C LEU A 376 -8.43 -6.50 3.67
N ASN A 377 -7.56 -5.53 3.43
CA ASN A 377 -7.56 -4.26 4.14
C ASN A 377 -7.41 -3.10 3.17
N ASP A 378 -8.04 -1.99 3.52
CA ASP A 378 -7.63 -0.69 3.00
C ASP A 378 -6.34 -0.24 3.72
N VAL A 379 -5.49 0.50 3.00
CA VAL A 379 -4.29 1.15 3.55
C VAL A 379 -4.49 2.67 3.55
N ALA A 380 -5.15 3.17 4.59
CA ALA A 380 -5.52 4.56 4.73
C ALA A 380 -4.30 5.43 5.10
N GLY A 381 -3.97 6.42 4.28
CA GLY A 381 -2.91 7.41 4.59
C GLY A 381 -1.48 7.04 4.16
N PHE A 382 -1.30 5.96 3.39
CA PHE A 382 0.03 5.47 2.98
C PHE A 382 0.65 6.26 1.81
N ILE A 383 -0.20 6.89 1.00
CA ILE A 383 0.23 7.65 -0.17
C ILE A 383 0.84 8.98 0.29
N GLY A 384 0.04 9.86 0.89
CA GLY A 384 0.51 11.14 1.42
C GLY A 384 -0.56 12.25 1.44
N PRO A 385 -0.15 13.50 1.70
CA PRO A 385 -1.02 14.67 1.80
C PRO A 385 -1.72 15.05 0.50
N GLU A 386 -1.28 14.50 -0.65
CA GLU A 386 -1.96 14.63 -1.94
C GLU A 386 -3.30 13.88 -1.99
N VAL A 387 -3.49 12.89 -1.11
CA VAL A 387 -4.76 12.15 -0.96
C VAL A 387 -5.50 12.63 0.28
N PHE A 388 -4.80 12.61 1.42
CA PHE A 388 -5.33 12.95 2.74
C PHE A 388 -4.33 13.82 3.51
N ARG A 389 -4.68 15.08 3.75
CA ARG A 389 -3.85 16.02 4.50
C ARG A 389 -4.14 15.97 6.00
N THR A 390 -5.41 15.88 6.38
CA THR A 390 -5.84 16.01 7.78
C THR A 390 -6.28 14.69 8.40
N LYS A 391 -6.26 14.63 9.73
CA LYS A 391 -6.73 13.47 10.50
C LYS A 391 -8.22 13.19 10.32
N GLU A 392 -9.03 14.23 10.10
CA GLU A 392 -10.48 14.11 9.86
C GLU A 392 -10.75 13.44 8.51
N GLN A 393 -9.96 13.77 7.47
CA GLN A 393 -10.02 13.08 6.18
C GLN A 393 -9.66 11.60 6.33
N LEU A 394 -8.63 11.29 7.14
CA LEU A 394 -8.22 9.92 7.42
C LEU A 394 -9.31 9.11 8.12
N VAL A 395 -9.93 9.66 9.18
CA VAL A 395 -11.08 9.04 9.85
C VAL A 395 -12.24 8.83 8.88
N ARG A 396 -12.54 9.85 8.06
CA ARG A 396 -13.63 9.76 7.09
C ARG A 396 -13.41 8.63 6.09
N CYS A 397 -12.21 8.52 5.52
CA CYS A 397 -11.81 7.44 4.62
C CYS A 397 -12.04 6.07 5.27
N CYS A 398 -11.48 5.87 6.46
CA CYS A 398 -11.58 4.60 7.19
C CYS A 398 -13.04 4.19 7.43
N LEU A 399 -13.91 5.12 7.83
CA LEU A 399 -15.32 4.83 8.09
C LEU A 399 -16.09 4.49 6.80
N GLU A 400 -15.83 5.20 5.71
CA GLU A 400 -16.41 4.88 4.40
C GLU A 400 -15.97 3.48 3.96
N ASP A 401 -14.69 3.17 4.07
CA ASP A 401 -14.11 1.91 3.63
C ASP A 401 -14.62 0.72 4.43
N ILE A 402 -14.72 0.84 5.77
CA ILE A 402 -15.33 -0.20 6.62
C ILE A 402 -16.75 -0.51 6.15
N VAL A 403 -17.58 0.52 5.92
CA VAL A 403 -18.97 0.32 5.49
C VAL A 403 -19.01 -0.28 4.09
N MET A 404 -18.24 0.26 3.14
CA MET A 404 -18.22 -0.26 1.77
C MET A 404 -17.75 -1.72 1.71
N GLY A 405 -16.68 -2.09 2.42
CA GLY A 405 -16.20 -3.46 2.50
C GLY A 405 -17.25 -4.41 3.10
N LYS A 406 -17.92 -4.00 4.19
CA LYS A 406 -18.99 -4.77 4.82
C LYS A 406 -20.22 -4.94 3.91
N LEU A 407 -20.59 -3.89 3.16
CA LEU A 407 -21.69 -3.96 2.18
C LEU A 407 -21.34 -4.83 0.96
N HIS A 408 -20.06 -5.03 0.66
CA HIS A 408 -19.62 -6.02 -0.34
C HIS A 408 -19.57 -7.47 0.19
N GLY A 409 -19.89 -7.71 1.46
CA GLY A 409 -19.86 -9.07 2.03
C GLY A 409 -18.45 -9.54 2.41
N LEU A 410 -17.54 -8.60 2.71
CA LEU A 410 -16.12 -8.87 2.91
C LEU A 410 -15.71 -8.69 4.37
N THR A 411 -14.74 -9.49 4.79
CA THR A 411 -14.01 -9.27 6.04
C THR A 411 -12.93 -8.24 5.78
N ILE A 412 -13.17 -7.01 6.24
CA ILE A 412 -12.30 -5.86 5.99
C ILE A 412 -11.55 -5.44 7.26
N GLY A 413 -10.22 -5.40 7.16
CA GLY A 413 -9.34 -4.74 8.11
C GLY A 413 -8.88 -3.38 7.60
N LEU A 414 -8.03 -2.70 8.38
CA LEU A 414 -7.43 -1.43 7.99
C LEU A 414 -5.95 -1.39 8.38
N ASP A 415 -5.12 -0.78 7.53
CA ASP A 415 -3.86 -0.19 7.95
C ASP A 415 -4.08 1.33 8.06
N VAL A 416 -4.36 1.80 9.29
CA VAL A 416 -4.53 3.24 9.56
C VAL A 416 -3.18 3.85 9.80
N CYS A 417 -2.75 4.66 8.84
CA CYS A 417 -1.36 5.03 8.77
C CYS A 417 -1.16 6.49 8.37
N SER A 418 0.07 6.96 8.56
CA SER A 418 0.48 8.28 8.12
C SER A 418 1.90 8.25 7.63
N THR A 419 2.09 8.82 6.45
CA THR A 419 3.44 9.16 6.00
C THR A 419 3.94 10.40 6.73
N LEU A 420 5.25 10.47 6.96
CA LEU A 420 5.81 11.54 7.79
C LEU A 420 5.71 12.94 7.16
N HIS A 421 5.32 13.06 5.90
CA HIS A 421 5.08 14.33 5.21
C HIS A 421 3.61 14.79 5.25
N MET A 422 2.73 14.03 5.90
CA MET A 422 1.39 14.51 6.30
C MET A 422 1.47 15.34 7.57
N GLU A 423 0.43 16.14 7.83
CA GLU A 423 0.28 16.91 9.08
C GLU A 423 -0.21 16.06 10.25
N VAL A 424 -0.56 14.79 10.00
CA VAL A 424 -1.00 13.83 11.01
C VAL A 424 0.17 13.43 11.91
N SER A 425 0.07 13.74 13.21
CA SER A 425 1.05 13.37 14.23
C SER A 425 0.83 11.96 14.79
N LEU A 426 1.74 11.49 15.65
CA LEU A 426 1.55 10.24 16.40
C LEU A 426 0.28 10.29 17.28
N GLN A 427 0.01 11.44 17.91
CA GLN A 427 -1.19 11.64 18.72
C GLN A 427 -2.46 11.69 17.87
N ASP A 428 -2.38 12.29 16.67
CA ASP A 428 -3.50 12.30 15.75
C ASP A 428 -3.83 10.89 15.24
N LEU A 429 -2.83 10.04 15.01
CA LEU A 429 -3.06 8.62 14.69
C LEU A 429 -3.80 7.90 15.82
N ASP A 430 -3.42 8.11 17.08
CA ASP A 430 -4.14 7.53 18.23
C ASP A 430 -5.60 8.00 18.30
N TRP A 431 -5.82 9.29 18.00
CA TRP A 431 -7.15 9.84 17.90
C TRP A 431 -7.94 9.21 16.73
N CYS A 432 -7.34 9.08 15.55
CA CYS A 432 -7.97 8.44 14.38
C CYS A 432 -8.42 7.02 14.71
N LEU A 433 -7.54 6.23 15.33
CA LEU A 433 -7.86 4.88 15.78
C LEU A 433 -9.08 4.90 16.71
N ASP A 434 -9.10 5.76 17.73
CA ASP A 434 -10.22 5.87 18.65
C ASP A 434 -11.55 6.23 17.96
N GLN A 435 -11.53 7.09 16.94
CA GLN A 435 -12.75 7.49 16.23
C GLN A 435 -13.35 6.35 15.39
N ILE A 436 -12.52 5.48 14.82
CA ILE A 436 -12.99 4.43 13.91
C ILE A 436 -13.41 3.15 14.65
N MET A 437 -12.93 2.94 15.88
CA MET A 437 -13.19 1.71 16.62
C MET A 437 -14.68 1.38 16.80
N PRO A 438 -15.60 2.33 17.08
CA PRO A 438 -17.03 2.01 17.15
C PRO A 438 -17.62 1.32 15.90
N ALA A 439 -17.01 1.48 14.72
CA ALA A 439 -17.39 0.77 13.48
C ALA A 439 -16.92 -0.70 13.45
N ASN A 440 -16.08 -1.10 14.40
CA ASN A 440 -15.50 -2.44 14.60
C ASN A 440 -14.96 -3.05 13.28
N PRO A 441 -13.82 -2.55 12.77
CA PRO A 441 -13.09 -3.23 11.69
C PRO A 441 -12.68 -4.64 12.14
N ALA A 442 -12.45 -5.55 11.20
CA ALA A 442 -12.11 -6.93 11.53
C ALA A 442 -10.72 -7.05 12.18
N TYR A 443 -9.76 -6.24 11.71
CA TYR A 443 -8.40 -6.22 12.21
C TYR A 443 -7.69 -4.92 11.85
N LEU A 444 -6.59 -4.65 12.57
CA LEU A 444 -5.62 -3.62 12.21
C LEU A 444 -4.23 -4.23 11.96
N MET A 445 -3.37 -3.46 11.29
CA MET A 445 -1.93 -3.74 11.23
C MET A 445 -1.28 -3.72 12.62
N ALA A 446 -0.15 -4.42 12.79
CA ALA A 446 0.58 -4.47 14.04
C ALA A 446 2.11 -4.53 13.83
N LEU A 447 2.80 -3.53 14.37
CA LEU A 447 4.26 -3.44 14.41
C LEU A 447 4.80 -3.38 15.86
N PRO A 448 6.10 -3.66 16.10
CA PRO A 448 6.73 -3.53 17.43
C PRO A 448 6.52 -2.16 18.08
N THR A 449 6.50 -1.12 17.25
CA THR A 449 6.17 0.25 17.62
C THR A 449 5.15 0.77 16.61
N LYS A 450 5.06 2.09 16.42
CA LYS A 450 4.30 2.67 15.30
C LYS A 450 5.14 2.79 14.02
N ILE A 451 6.43 2.48 14.05
CA ILE A 451 7.38 2.75 12.95
C ILE A 451 7.67 1.47 12.18
N ASP A 452 7.45 1.50 10.86
CA ASP A 452 7.91 0.46 9.96
C ASP A 452 9.41 0.63 9.64
N PRO A 453 10.26 -0.39 9.87
CA PRO A 453 11.70 -0.29 9.65
C PRO A 453 12.10 -0.22 8.17
N MET A 454 11.17 -0.46 7.23
CA MET A 454 11.44 -0.56 5.81
C MET A 454 10.63 0.45 4.98
N LEU A 455 9.32 0.55 5.21
CA LEU A 455 8.38 1.30 4.38
C LEU A 455 8.33 2.81 4.70
N GLY A 456 8.94 3.24 5.81
CA GLY A 456 9.09 4.67 6.13
C GLY A 456 7.76 5.38 6.39
N TYR A 457 6.83 4.69 7.06
CA TYR A 457 5.53 5.22 7.45
C TYR A 457 5.19 4.83 8.90
N LEU A 458 4.17 5.49 9.44
CA LEU A 458 3.65 5.26 10.78
C LEU A 458 2.35 4.47 10.71
N THR A 459 2.19 3.43 11.52
CA THR A 459 0.95 2.63 11.64
C THR A 459 0.68 2.24 13.10
N THR A 460 -0.21 1.29 13.32
CA THR A 460 -0.65 0.76 14.61
C THR A 460 0.41 -0.18 15.19
N GLY A 461 0.82 0.07 16.44
CA GLY A 461 1.77 -0.77 17.17
C GLY A 461 1.11 -1.79 18.09
N TYR A 462 1.89 -2.73 18.63
CA TYR A 462 1.39 -3.77 19.56
C TYR A 462 0.68 -3.17 20.77
N HIS A 463 1.21 -2.07 21.32
CA HIS A 463 0.66 -1.41 22.49
C HIS A 463 -0.66 -0.67 22.19
N ASP A 464 -0.88 -0.27 20.93
CA ASP A 464 -2.17 0.29 20.49
C ASP A 464 -3.25 -0.77 20.51
N HIS A 465 -2.96 -1.99 20.06
CA HIS A 465 -3.90 -3.11 20.15
C HIS A 465 -4.34 -3.37 21.58
N LEU A 466 -3.41 -3.33 22.53
CA LEU A 466 -3.72 -3.48 23.96
C LEU A 466 -4.64 -2.37 24.47
N ARG A 467 -4.26 -1.11 24.20
CA ARG A 467 -5.03 0.08 24.58
C ARG A 467 -6.45 0.04 24.01
N ILE A 468 -6.58 -0.29 22.73
CA ILE A 468 -7.84 -0.31 22.00
C ILE A 468 -8.73 -1.46 22.49
N ARG A 469 -8.19 -2.68 22.61
CA ARG A 469 -8.95 -3.84 23.10
C ARG A 469 -9.47 -3.59 24.51
N GLN A 470 -8.65 -3.01 25.38
CA GLN A 470 -9.08 -2.62 26.73
C GLN A 470 -10.16 -1.52 26.70
N LYS A 471 -9.97 -0.45 25.91
CA LYS A 471 -10.88 0.70 25.86
C LYS A 471 -12.26 0.33 25.30
N PHE A 472 -12.32 -0.52 24.29
CA PHE A 472 -13.56 -0.86 23.57
C PHE A 472 -14.10 -2.25 23.92
N GLY A 473 -13.44 -3.00 24.80
CA GLY A 473 -13.84 -4.35 25.20
C GLY A 473 -13.71 -5.38 24.09
N TYR A 474 -12.75 -5.19 23.17
CA TYR A 474 -12.53 -6.12 22.06
C TYR A 474 -11.67 -7.31 22.44
N ARG A 475 -11.95 -8.44 21.80
CA ARG A 475 -11.28 -9.71 22.01
C ARG A 475 -10.33 -10.06 20.86
N VAL A 476 -9.34 -10.87 21.19
CA VAL A 476 -8.48 -11.61 20.26
C VAL A 476 -9.25 -12.82 19.73
N ASN A 477 -8.95 -13.30 18.52
CA ASN A 477 -9.45 -14.58 18.03
C ASN A 477 -9.16 -15.71 19.03
N ASP A 478 -10.17 -16.53 19.34
CA ASP A 478 -10.13 -17.46 20.47
C ASP A 478 -9.00 -18.51 20.39
N PRO A 479 -8.75 -19.19 19.24
CA PRO A 479 -7.63 -20.12 19.13
C PRO A 479 -6.26 -19.50 19.46
N MET A 480 -6.06 -18.24 19.08
CA MET A 480 -4.82 -17.52 19.37
C MET A 480 -4.75 -17.05 20.83
N TRP A 481 -5.89 -16.73 21.44
CA TRP A 481 -5.94 -16.48 22.88
C TRP A 481 -5.58 -17.74 23.69
N GLU A 482 -6.07 -18.92 23.27
CA GLU A 482 -5.65 -20.21 23.85
C GLU A 482 -4.16 -20.47 23.68
N PHE A 483 -3.61 -20.15 22.52
CA PHE A 483 -2.17 -20.23 22.29
C PHE A 483 -1.39 -19.34 23.26
N PHE A 484 -1.79 -18.09 23.46
CA PHE A 484 -1.12 -17.18 24.41
C PHE A 484 -1.20 -17.70 25.85
N ARG A 485 -2.26 -18.42 26.23
CA ARG A 485 -2.34 -19.16 27.51
C ARG A 485 -1.41 -20.35 27.56
N MET A 486 -1.35 -21.14 26.48
CA MET A 486 -0.47 -22.31 26.35
C MET A 486 1.01 -21.93 26.53
N ILE A 487 1.44 -20.80 25.96
CA ILE A 487 2.81 -20.28 26.14
C ILE A 487 2.96 -19.42 27.40
N LYS A 488 1.95 -19.33 28.27
CA LYS A 488 1.98 -18.60 29.55
C LYS A 488 2.29 -17.10 29.44
N VAL A 489 1.98 -16.48 28.31
CA VAL A 489 1.97 -15.00 28.18
C VAL A 489 0.73 -14.41 28.85
N ILE A 490 -0.38 -15.14 28.75
CA ILE A 490 -1.66 -14.88 29.42
C ILE A 490 -1.96 -16.02 30.41
N ASP A 491 -2.57 -15.73 31.55
CA ASP A 491 -2.99 -16.75 32.52
C ASP A 491 -4.40 -17.32 32.24
N GLU A 492 -4.84 -18.27 33.06
CA GLU A 492 -6.16 -18.89 32.94
C GLU A 492 -7.33 -17.90 33.11
N ARG A 493 -7.10 -16.76 33.78
CA ARG A 493 -8.07 -15.69 34.01
C ARG A 493 -8.08 -14.65 32.88
N GLY A 494 -7.23 -14.80 31.88
CA GLY A 494 -7.09 -13.84 30.78
C GLY A 494 -6.22 -12.63 31.11
N MET A 495 -5.40 -12.71 32.16
CA MET A 495 -4.55 -11.61 32.60
C MET A 495 -3.09 -11.78 32.15
N PRO A 496 -2.37 -10.68 31.85
CA PRO A 496 -0.92 -10.69 31.62
C PRO A 496 -0.13 -11.37 32.75
N THR A 497 0.81 -12.27 32.40
CA THR A 497 1.71 -12.93 33.37
C THR A 497 3.02 -12.17 33.54
N ALA A 498 3.94 -12.72 34.35
CA ALA A 498 5.32 -12.24 34.44
C ALA A 498 6.13 -12.38 33.13
N HIS A 499 5.61 -13.12 32.13
CA HIS A 499 6.22 -13.28 30.81
C HIS A 499 5.61 -12.35 29.75
N PHE A 500 4.59 -11.56 30.11
CA PHE A 500 4.00 -10.61 29.20
C PHE A 500 5.00 -9.50 28.84
N GLY A 501 5.19 -9.26 27.54
CA GLY A 501 6.22 -8.36 27.01
C GLY A 501 7.65 -8.90 27.09
N ASP A 502 7.85 -10.21 27.29
CA ASP A 502 9.16 -10.88 27.25
C ASP A 502 9.33 -11.74 25.98
N PRO A 503 9.86 -11.19 24.88
CA PRO A 503 10.11 -11.98 23.66
C PRO A 503 11.13 -13.11 23.88
N THR A 504 12.01 -13.00 24.88
CA THR A 504 13.00 -14.05 25.16
C THR A 504 12.35 -15.30 25.78
N TRP A 505 11.19 -15.14 26.43
CA TRP A 505 10.36 -16.25 26.89
C TRP A 505 9.70 -16.99 25.73
N VAL A 506 9.14 -16.26 24.76
CA VAL A 506 8.54 -16.88 23.56
C VAL A 506 9.60 -17.64 22.76
N TYR A 507 10.79 -17.06 22.60
CA TYR A 507 11.93 -17.76 21.98
C TYR A 507 12.34 -19.03 22.74
N PHE A 508 12.35 -18.99 24.08
CA PHE A 508 12.60 -20.17 24.88
C PHE A 508 11.55 -21.27 24.66
N GLN A 509 10.26 -20.92 24.64
CA GLN A 509 9.17 -21.85 24.34
C GLN A 509 9.28 -22.45 22.93
N TYR A 510 9.72 -21.65 21.96
CA TYR A 510 10.00 -22.09 20.59
C TYR A 510 11.16 -23.11 20.55
N GLN A 511 12.28 -22.83 21.21
CA GLN A 511 13.42 -23.74 21.26
C GLN A 511 13.09 -25.06 21.98
N GLN A 512 12.34 -25.01 23.08
CA GLN A 512 11.89 -26.24 23.76
C GLN A 512 11.06 -27.14 22.84
N ARG A 513 10.15 -26.57 22.04
CA ARG A 513 9.33 -27.33 21.09
C ARG A 513 10.13 -27.89 19.92
N LYS A 514 11.26 -27.26 19.58
CA LYS A 514 12.24 -27.81 18.63
C LYS A 514 13.13 -28.91 19.22
N GLY A 515 12.95 -29.26 20.49
CA GLY A 515 13.73 -30.28 21.19
C GLY A 515 15.05 -29.79 21.75
N ASP A 516 15.25 -28.47 21.89
CA ASP A 516 16.44 -27.92 22.54
C ASP A 516 16.40 -28.19 24.06
N LEU A 517 17.37 -28.98 24.53
CA LEU A 517 17.51 -29.40 25.93
C LEU A 517 18.43 -28.49 26.76
N ARG A 518 18.95 -27.40 26.18
CA ARG A 518 19.79 -26.44 26.92
C ARG A 518 19.00 -25.80 28.06
N PRO A 519 19.63 -25.47 29.19
CA PRO A 519 18.98 -24.74 30.28
C PRO A 519 18.42 -23.40 29.80
N GLU A 520 17.29 -22.95 30.37
CA GLU A 520 16.63 -21.68 30.03
C GLU A 520 17.60 -20.50 30.02
N GLN A 521 18.50 -20.43 31.00
CA GLN A 521 19.48 -19.36 31.09
C GLN A 521 20.43 -19.31 29.88
N ALA A 522 20.78 -20.46 29.30
CA ALA A 522 21.63 -20.51 28.10
C ALA A 522 20.87 -20.00 26.87
N ILE A 523 19.63 -20.44 26.69
CA ILE A 523 18.76 -20.01 25.57
C ILE A 523 18.45 -18.50 25.68
N ARG A 524 18.19 -17.99 26.88
CA ARG A 524 17.97 -16.55 27.10
C ARG A 524 19.22 -15.69 26.88
N ARG A 525 20.42 -16.22 27.13
CA ARG A 525 21.67 -15.50 26.77
C ARG A 525 21.81 -15.38 25.26
N GLU A 526 21.53 -16.45 24.53
CA GLU A 526 21.50 -16.45 23.06
C GLU A 526 20.44 -15.47 22.54
N ALA A 527 19.23 -15.50 23.11
CA ALA A 527 18.14 -14.57 22.79
C ALA A 527 18.60 -13.11 22.87
N LYS A 528 19.24 -12.73 23.99
CA LYS A 528 19.74 -11.36 24.18
C LYS A 528 20.78 -10.95 23.13
N GLN A 529 21.63 -11.89 22.70
CA GLN A 529 22.61 -11.63 21.64
C GLN A 529 21.92 -11.42 20.28
N GLN A 530 20.93 -12.26 19.94
CA GLN A 530 20.17 -12.11 18.69
C GLN A 530 19.34 -10.81 18.69
N ILE A 531 18.64 -10.49 19.78
CA ILE A 531 17.91 -9.21 19.89
C ILE A 531 18.85 -8.01 19.71
N ALA A 532 20.05 -8.04 20.29
CA ALA A 532 21.03 -6.98 20.09
C ALA A 532 21.47 -6.88 18.61
N SER A 533 21.63 -8.02 17.93
CA SER A 533 21.92 -8.11 16.50
C SER A 533 20.80 -7.50 15.65
N VAL A 534 19.53 -7.85 15.92
CA VAL A 534 18.33 -7.31 15.26
C VAL A 534 18.24 -5.79 15.43
N ARG A 535 18.43 -5.30 16.67
CA ARG A 535 18.43 -3.86 16.96
C ARG A 535 19.58 -3.13 16.26
N SER A 536 20.74 -3.78 16.08
CA SER A 536 21.86 -3.17 15.35
C SER A 536 21.59 -2.98 13.86
N ARG A 537 20.61 -3.72 13.30
CA ARG A 537 20.10 -3.56 11.94
C ARG A 537 18.92 -2.59 11.82
N GLY A 538 18.55 -1.91 12.91
CA GLY A 538 17.48 -0.91 12.92
C GLY A 538 16.07 -1.46 13.11
N VAL A 539 15.93 -2.74 13.41
CA VAL A 539 14.63 -3.36 13.68
C VAL A 539 14.30 -3.28 15.17
N PHE A 540 13.09 -2.81 15.47
CA PHE A 540 12.61 -2.71 16.83
C PHE A 540 12.20 -4.08 17.38
N ILE A 541 12.62 -4.33 18.62
CA ILE A 541 12.09 -5.40 19.47
C ILE A 541 11.78 -4.75 20.81
N THR A 542 10.54 -4.77 21.24
CA THR A 542 10.12 -4.18 22.51
C THR A 542 10.30 -5.18 23.64
N GLU A 543 10.73 -4.70 24.81
CA GLU A 543 10.87 -5.53 26.01
C GLU A 543 10.20 -4.81 27.18
N GLY A 544 9.27 -5.50 27.85
CA GLY A 544 8.49 -4.98 28.97
C GLY A 544 7.44 -3.94 28.57
N HIS A 545 6.95 -3.18 29.52
CA HIS A 545 5.93 -2.14 29.31
C HIS A 545 6.19 -0.94 30.23
N GLY A 546 5.42 0.13 30.04
CA GLY A 546 5.41 1.30 30.90
C GLY A 546 4.63 1.06 32.19
N ALA A 547 3.89 2.07 32.65
CA ALA A 547 3.14 1.97 33.91
C ALA A 547 1.95 0.99 33.80
N SER A 548 1.28 1.01 32.66
CA SER A 548 0.32 0.01 32.22
C SER A 548 0.95 -0.96 31.20
N VAL A 549 0.36 -2.14 31.03
CA VAL A 549 0.72 -3.10 29.96
C VAL A 549 0.50 -2.53 28.56
N SER A 550 -0.37 -1.52 28.43
CA SER A 550 -0.62 -0.79 27.18
C SER A 550 0.37 0.34 26.92
N ASP A 551 1.25 0.68 27.87
CA ASP A 551 2.18 1.79 27.72
C ASP A 551 3.49 1.31 27.10
N LEU A 552 3.98 2.00 26.07
CA LEU A 552 5.31 1.73 25.52
C LEU A 552 6.39 1.99 26.59
N PRO A 553 7.44 1.15 26.67
CA PRO A 553 8.61 1.45 27.50
C PRO A 553 9.22 2.82 27.18
N LYS A 554 9.63 3.58 28.22
CA LYS A 554 10.15 4.96 28.05
C LYS A 554 11.39 5.05 27.15
N SER A 555 12.20 3.99 27.06
CA SER A 555 13.34 3.91 26.14
C SER A 555 12.87 3.76 24.69
N THR A 556 11.91 2.87 24.45
CA THR A 556 11.27 2.67 23.14
C THR A 556 10.57 3.93 22.67
N GLN A 557 9.79 4.59 23.54
CA GLN A 557 9.13 5.87 23.21
C GLN A 557 10.13 6.94 22.78
N ARG A 558 11.25 7.10 23.51
CA ARG A 558 12.31 8.06 23.14
C ARG A 558 12.91 7.76 21.76
N ASN A 559 13.02 6.50 21.37
CA ASN A 559 13.50 6.14 20.03
C ASN A 559 12.46 6.47 18.95
N VAL A 560 11.18 6.19 19.20
CA VAL A 560 10.08 6.57 18.30
C VAL A 560 10.08 8.09 18.09
N ASP A 561 10.14 8.87 19.17
CA ASP A 561 10.17 10.34 19.11
C ASP A 561 11.39 10.86 18.34
N ARG A 562 12.57 10.26 18.58
CA ARG A 562 13.79 10.62 17.85
C ARG A 562 13.65 10.42 16.35
N ILE A 563 13.15 9.25 15.93
CA ILE A 563 12.98 8.93 14.50
C ILE A 563 11.92 9.83 13.87
N TYR A 564 10.78 10.03 14.53
CA TYR A 564 9.74 10.93 14.07
C TYR A 564 10.29 12.35 13.84
N ASN A 565 11.02 12.88 14.83
CA ASN A 565 11.60 14.22 14.75
C ASN A 565 12.69 14.35 13.68
N ASP A 566 13.53 13.32 13.51
CA ASP A 566 14.54 13.31 12.43
C ASP A 566 13.89 13.24 11.05
N ALA A 567 12.82 12.45 10.90
CA ALA A 567 12.10 12.36 9.64
C ALA A 567 11.37 13.66 9.30
N LYS A 568 10.72 14.32 10.27
CA LYS A 568 10.13 15.65 10.07
C LYS A 568 11.16 16.67 9.62
N LYS A 569 12.39 16.63 10.16
CA LYS A 569 13.49 17.48 9.67
C LYS A 569 13.94 17.11 8.25
N SER A 570 14.06 15.81 7.97
CA SER A 570 14.55 15.28 6.69
C SER A 570 13.65 15.63 5.51
N ILE A 571 12.33 15.63 5.71
CA ILE A 571 11.34 15.95 4.67
C ILE A 571 11.50 17.37 4.13
N TRP A 572 11.84 18.33 5.00
CA TRP A 572 11.96 19.74 4.63
C TRP A 572 13.38 20.14 4.22
N ALA A 573 14.36 19.23 4.35
CA ALA A 573 15.72 19.47 3.90
C ALA A 573 15.82 19.46 2.36
N GLN A 574 16.72 20.29 1.84
CA GLN A 574 17.07 20.38 0.41
C GLN A 574 18.58 20.22 0.26
N LEU A 575 19.05 19.81 -0.93
CA LEU A 575 20.47 19.81 -1.23
C LEU A 575 21.04 21.22 -1.12
N THR A 576 22.11 21.38 -0.33
CA THR A 576 22.71 22.70 -0.13
C THR A 576 23.60 23.08 -1.32
N PRO A 577 23.72 24.38 -1.67
CA PRO A 577 24.62 24.82 -2.73
C PRO A 577 26.08 24.38 -2.51
N GLY A 578 26.54 24.37 -1.25
CA GLY A 578 27.87 23.89 -0.89
C GLY A 578 28.06 22.39 -1.11
N PHE A 579 27.03 21.57 -0.87
CA PHE A 579 27.09 20.16 -1.20
C PHE A 579 27.07 19.92 -2.72
N ILE A 580 26.24 20.66 -3.46
CA ILE A 580 26.15 20.52 -4.92
C ILE A 580 27.49 20.83 -5.57
N SER A 581 28.25 21.82 -5.08
CA SER A 581 29.59 22.14 -5.62
C SER A 581 30.65 21.08 -5.36
N GLU A 582 30.42 20.16 -4.40
CA GLU A 582 31.29 19.00 -4.15
C GLU A 582 31.00 17.81 -5.08
N ILE A 583 29.86 17.82 -5.80
CA ILE A 583 29.54 16.78 -6.79
C ILE A 583 30.38 17.02 -8.05
N PRO A 584 31.27 16.08 -8.44
CA PRO A 584 32.17 16.30 -9.57
C PRO A 584 31.42 16.48 -10.90
N VAL A 585 31.70 17.54 -11.66
CA VAL A 585 31.18 17.75 -13.02
C VAL A 585 29.65 17.59 -13.08
N SER A 586 28.89 18.54 -12.53
CA SER A 586 27.42 18.45 -12.47
C SER A 586 26.69 19.50 -13.29
N ILE A 587 25.57 19.12 -13.92
CA ILE A 587 24.55 20.07 -14.37
C ILE A 587 23.37 20.08 -13.40
N THR A 588 22.96 21.27 -12.94
CA THR A 588 21.80 21.42 -12.05
C THR A 588 20.54 21.71 -12.85
N LEU A 589 19.48 20.96 -12.60
CA LEU A 589 18.16 21.08 -13.22
C LEU A 589 17.10 21.35 -12.14
N ASN A 590 16.03 22.02 -12.54
CA ASN A 590 14.83 22.23 -11.72
C ASN A 590 13.62 21.56 -12.36
N THR A 591 12.79 20.94 -11.53
CA THR A 591 11.47 20.44 -11.89
C THR A 591 10.45 21.58 -11.93
N LYS A 592 9.22 21.26 -12.34
CA LYS A 592 8.10 22.22 -12.31
C LYS A 592 7.74 22.65 -10.89
N SER A 593 8.19 21.95 -9.85
CA SER A 593 7.94 22.34 -8.46
C SER A 593 8.38 23.77 -8.20
N GLU A 594 7.51 24.57 -7.58
CA GLU A 594 7.80 25.98 -7.27
C GLU A 594 8.78 26.11 -6.11
N ASP A 595 8.52 25.37 -5.04
CA ASP A 595 9.33 25.30 -3.83
C ASP A 595 9.22 23.91 -3.17
N ARG A 596 9.73 23.77 -1.94
CA ARG A 596 9.67 22.50 -1.20
C ARG A 596 8.26 22.13 -0.75
N ASN A 597 7.42 23.12 -0.47
CA ASN A 597 6.03 22.89 -0.06
C ASN A 597 5.21 22.35 -1.24
N ASP A 598 5.31 23.00 -2.40
CA ASP A 598 4.69 22.52 -3.64
C ASP A 598 5.19 21.12 -4.02
N TYR A 599 6.50 20.85 -3.92
CA TYR A 599 7.06 19.52 -4.17
C TYR A 599 6.48 18.42 -3.27
N ILE A 600 6.17 18.74 -2.00
CA ILE A 600 5.61 17.78 -1.03
C ILE A 600 4.12 17.56 -1.30
N LEU A 601 3.36 18.63 -1.54
CA LEU A 601 1.90 18.58 -1.68
C LEU A 601 1.44 18.15 -3.08
N HIS A 602 2.25 18.39 -4.10
CA HIS A 602 1.92 18.11 -5.50
C HIS A 602 3.01 17.27 -6.17
N PRO A 603 3.02 15.93 -5.98
CA PRO A 603 4.05 15.06 -6.53
C PRO A 603 4.33 15.27 -8.03
N SER A 604 3.28 15.51 -8.82
CA SER A 604 3.36 15.75 -10.27
C SER A 604 4.23 16.95 -10.67
N SER A 605 4.34 17.99 -9.82
CA SER A 605 5.22 19.12 -10.09
C SER A 605 6.70 18.71 -10.04
N GLY A 606 7.04 17.71 -9.22
CA GLY A 606 8.37 17.13 -9.11
C GLY A 606 8.69 16.06 -10.16
N GLU A 607 7.74 15.66 -11.00
CA GLU A 607 7.92 14.61 -12.01
C GLU A 607 8.34 15.14 -13.38
N LYS A 608 8.07 16.42 -13.66
CA LYS A 608 8.38 17.06 -14.95
C LYS A 608 9.45 18.12 -14.78
N LEU A 609 10.29 18.27 -15.81
CA LEU A 609 11.29 19.33 -15.86
C LEU A 609 10.63 20.65 -16.26
N ARG A 610 11.16 21.78 -15.78
CA ARG A 610 10.91 23.09 -16.40
C ARG A 610 11.52 23.11 -17.80
N GLU A 611 10.96 23.95 -18.67
CA GLU A 611 11.39 24.08 -20.07
C GLU A 611 12.89 24.40 -20.19
N GLN A 612 13.40 25.34 -19.38
CA GLN A 612 14.83 25.67 -19.35
C GLN A 612 15.72 24.47 -18.99
N SER A 613 15.29 23.64 -18.03
CA SER A 613 15.99 22.40 -17.68
C SER A 613 15.95 21.39 -18.82
N ALA A 614 14.80 21.24 -19.48
CA ALA A 614 14.64 20.34 -20.63
C ALA A 614 15.57 20.74 -21.79
N LEU A 615 15.69 22.04 -22.10
CA LEU A 615 16.63 22.57 -23.11
C LEU A 615 18.09 22.25 -22.76
N ARG A 616 18.46 22.30 -21.47
CA ARG A 616 19.82 21.90 -21.03
C ARG A 616 20.08 20.42 -21.24
N VAL A 617 19.09 19.55 -21.01
CA VAL A 617 19.22 18.11 -21.28
C VAL A 617 19.34 17.85 -22.80
N GLN A 618 18.60 18.59 -23.63
CA GLN A 618 18.76 18.54 -25.09
C GLN A 618 20.17 18.95 -25.54
N GLY A 619 20.71 20.03 -24.96
CA GLY A 619 22.11 20.42 -25.18
C GLY A 619 23.11 19.33 -24.77
N LEU A 620 22.84 18.65 -23.66
CA LEU A 620 23.67 17.54 -23.19
C LEU A 620 23.61 16.33 -24.15
N ARG A 621 22.45 16.01 -24.70
CA ARG A 621 22.29 14.98 -25.74
C ARG A 621 23.16 15.28 -26.96
N ILE A 622 23.12 16.52 -27.46
CA ILE A 622 23.95 16.96 -28.60
C ILE A 622 25.45 16.85 -28.25
N LYS A 623 25.85 17.32 -27.06
CA LYS A 623 27.24 17.21 -26.57
C LYS A 623 27.70 15.76 -26.45
N HIS A 624 26.83 14.87 -25.99
CA HIS A 624 27.16 13.46 -25.80
C HIS A 624 27.34 12.73 -27.13
N ASP A 625 26.55 13.06 -28.15
CA ASP A 625 26.61 12.48 -29.50
C ASP A 625 26.62 10.94 -29.47
N GLY A 626 25.78 10.37 -28.59
CA GLY A 626 25.64 8.92 -28.44
C GLY A 626 26.85 8.17 -27.85
N ARG A 627 27.90 8.86 -27.40
CA ARG A 627 29.16 8.26 -26.90
C ARG A 627 29.01 7.47 -25.59
N PHE A 628 28.01 7.81 -24.78
CA PHE A 628 27.78 7.23 -23.46
C PHE A 628 26.49 6.40 -23.47
N ASN A 629 26.49 5.28 -22.73
CA ASN A 629 25.32 4.42 -22.58
C ASN A 629 24.79 4.37 -21.15
N VAL A 630 25.39 5.09 -20.20
CA VAL A 630 24.90 5.24 -18.83
C VAL A 630 24.92 6.71 -18.41
N GLN A 631 23.82 7.22 -17.86
CA GLN A 631 23.72 8.53 -17.23
C GLN A 631 23.39 8.38 -15.74
N ILE A 632 24.08 9.13 -14.88
CA ILE A 632 23.79 9.20 -13.44
C ILE A 632 23.04 10.50 -13.15
N VAL A 633 21.89 10.37 -12.49
CA VAL A 633 21.04 11.47 -12.01
C VAL A 633 21.01 11.42 -10.48
N ILE A 634 21.07 12.56 -9.81
CA ILE A 634 21.08 12.70 -8.35
C ILE A 634 20.00 13.71 -7.99
N SER A 635 19.10 13.36 -7.08
CA SER A 635 18.06 14.27 -6.61
C SER A 635 17.85 14.18 -5.10
N ASP A 636 17.36 15.29 -4.54
CA ASP A 636 16.98 15.41 -3.13
C ASP A 636 16.01 14.30 -2.71
N GLY A 637 15.05 14.00 -3.59
CA GLY A 637 13.90 13.16 -3.25
C GLY A 637 13.15 13.71 -2.04
N LEU A 638 12.69 12.81 -1.17
CA LEU A 638 12.01 13.15 0.08
C LEU A 638 12.98 13.29 1.27
N ASN A 639 14.27 13.00 1.08
CA ASN A 639 15.26 13.04 2.15
C ASN A 639 16.63 13.49 1.62
N ALA A 640 16.82 14.80 1.46
CA ALA A 640 18.10 15.35 1.01
C ALA A 640 19.26 15.04 1.99
N LEU A 641 18.96 14.88 3.28
CA LEU A 641 19.98 14.56 4.29
C LEU A 641 20.61 13.18 4.02
N SER A 642 19.85 12.21 3.49
CA SER A 642 20.40 10.90 3.11
C SER A 642 21.48 10.98 2.03
N ILE A 643 21.35 11.93 1.10
CA ILE A 643 22.30 12.16 0.01
C ILE A 643 23.52 12.92 0.52
N MET A 644 23.29 13.92 1.37
CA MET A 644 24.34 14.78 1.95
C MET A 644 25.11 14.14 3.11
N GLU A 645 24.67 12.99 3.60
CA GLU A 645 25.31 12.35 4.73
C GLU A 645 26.72 11.87 4.42
N LYS A 646 27.61 12.02 5.40
CA LYS A 646 29.00 11.63 5.26
C LYS A 646 29.09 10.13 4.96
N ASN A 647 29.96 9.78 4.02
CA ASN A 647 30.18 8.42 3.54
C ASN A 647 29.00 7.80 2.77
N HIS A 648 28.00 8.57 2.34
CA HIS A 648 26.90 8.07 1.51
C HIS A 648 27.19 8.23 0.00
N LEU A 649 26.91 9.39 -0.58
CA LEU A 649 26.96 9.60 -2.03
C LEU A 649 28.36 9.38 -2.63
N GLN A 650 29.40 9.96 -2.04
CA GLN A 650 30.76 9.93 -2.62
C GLN A 650 31.34 8.50 -2.72
N PRO A 651 31.33 7.67 -1.66
CA PRO A 651 31.75 6.27 -1.77
C PRO A 651 30.90 5.45 -2.75
N PHE A 652 29.59 5.72 -2.80
CA PHE A 652 28.69 5.09 -3.77
C PHE A 652 29.10 5.41 -5.20
N LEU A 653 29.22 6.70 -5.56
CA LEU A 653 29.57 7.14 -6.91
C LEU A 653 30.93 6.62 -7.38
N LYS A 654 31.92 6.62 -6.47
CA LYS A 654 33.26 6.06 -6.77
C LYS A 654 33.17 4.57 -7.12
N SER A 655 32.58 3.76 -6.23
CA SER A 655 32.42 2.33 -6.44
C SER A 655 31.59 2.03 -7.70
N LEU A 656 30.50 2.77 -7.90
CA LEU A 656 29.61 2.63 -9.05
C LEU A 656 30.35 2.86 -10.36
N ARG A 657 31.09 3.96 -10.49
CA ARG A 657 31.86 4.26 -11.71
C ARG A 657 32.94 3.20 -11.98
N GLU A 658 33.65 2.74 -10.94
CA GLU A 658 34.63 1.66 -11.09
C GLU A 658 33.97 0.36 -11.58
N GLN A 659 32.81 -0.01 -11.04
CA GLN A 659 32.08 -1.21 -11.48
C GLN A 659 31.54 -1.08 -12.90
N LEU A 660 30.96 0.08 -13.27
CA LEU A 660 30.46 0.33 -14.62
C LEU A 660 31.58 0.19 -15.67
N LEU A 661 32.75 0.77 -15.41
CA LEU A 661 33.89 0.67 -16.32
C LEU A 661 34.44 -0.76 -16.42
N ARG A 662 34.49 -1.49 -15.30
CA ARG A 662 34.87 -2.92 -15.28
C ARG A 662 33.93 -3.76 -16.16
N ASP A 663 32.63 -3.47 -16.10
CA ASP A 663 31.60 -4.16 -16.90
C ASP A 663 31.41 -3.53 -18.29
N GLN A 664 32.37 -2.74 -18.76
CA GLN A 664 32.43 -2.14 -20.11
C GLN A 664 31.27 -1.17 -20.45
N PHE A 665 30.53 -0.71 -19.44
CA PHE A 665 29.64 0.42 -19.60
C PHE A 665 30.44 1.71 -19.82
N LYS A 666 29.83 2.68 -20.52
CA LYS A 666 30.39 3.99 -20.84
C LYS A 666 29.58 5.06 -20.10
N PRO A 667 29.84 5.30 -18.80
CA PRO A 667 29.14 6.33 -18.05
C PRO A 667 29.52 7.73 -18.53
N ALA A 668 28.54 8.62 -18.65
CA ALA A 668 28.78 10.02 -18.93
C ALA A 668 29.67 10.66 -17.84
N PRO A 669 30.56 11.61 -18.21
CA PRO A 669 31.40 12.30 -17.24
C PRO A 669 30.55 13.24 -16.36
N ASP A 670 29.56 13.92 -16.95
CA ASP A 670 28.69 14.85 -16.24
C ASP A 670 27.62 14.11 -15.40
N HIS A 671 27.51 14.43 -14.11
CA HIS A 671 26.36 14.07 -13.28
C HIS A 671 25.21 15.07 -13.51
N ILE A 672 23.96 14.61 -13.41
CA ILE A 672 22.79 15.49 -13.42
C ILE A 672 22.28 15.61 -12.00
N VAL A 673 22.17 16.83 -11.48
CA VAL A 673 21.59 17.12 -10.16
C VAL A 673 20.21 17.74 -10.38
N VAL A 674 19.17 17.19 -9.77
CA VAL A 674 17.79 17.65 -9.93
C VAL A 674 17.26 18.12 -8.59
N ASN A 675 17.01 19.42 -8.47
CA ASN A 675 16.31 19.98 -7.32
C ASN A 675 14.83 19.59 -7.39
N SER A 676 14.28 19.12 -6.27
CA SER A 676 12.87 18.69 -6.18
C SER A 676 12.48 17.64 -7.23
N GLY A 677 13.36 16.66 -7.46
CA GLY A 677 13.13 15.55 -8.38
C GLY A 677 12.39 14.37 -7.75
N ARG A 678 11.26 13.97 -8.35
CA ARG A 678 10.66 12.63 -8.17
C ARG A 678 11.30 11.64 -9.16
N VAL A 679 11.07 10.34 -8.96
CA VAL A 679 11.62 9.28 -9.81
C VAL A 679 11.32 9.51 -11.30
N ARG A 680 10.07 9.88 -11.63
CA ARG A 680 9.61 10.16 -13.01
C ARG A 680 10.32 11.36 -13.66
N ALA A 681 10.93 12.27 -12.90
CA ALA A 681 11.82 13.29 -13.47
C ALA A 681 13.04 12.65 -14.13
N GLY A 682 13.54 11.54 -13.57
CA GLY A 682 14.57 10.71 -14.21
C GLY A 682 14.11 10.12 -15.53
N TYR A 683 12.87 9.61 -15.62
CA TYR A 683 12.33 9.09 -16.88
C TYR A 683 12.22 10.19 -17.93
N HIS A 684 11.68 11.36 -17.56
CA HIS A 684 11.60 12.52 -18.45
C HIS A 684 12.98 13.01 -18.91
N ILE A 685 14.00 13.00 -18.04
CA ILE A 685 15.40 13.25 -18.43
C ILE A 685 15.87 12.22 -19.47
N GLY A 686 15.62 10.93 -19.24
CA GLY A 686 16.01 9.85 -20.14
C GLY A 686 15.33 9.94 -21.51
N GLU A 687 14.04 10.28 -21.55
CA GLU A 687 13.28 10.50 -22.79
C GLU A 687 13.91 11.60 -23.65
N ILE A 688 14.36 12.69 -23.03
CA ILE A 688 15.03 13.78 -23.74
C ILE A 688 16.46 13.41 -24.11
N LEU A 689 17.23 12.85 -23.17
CA LEU A 689 18.67 12.60 -23.30
C LEU A 689 18.98 11.49 -24.30
N PHE A 690 18.19 10.41 -24.27
CA PHE A 690 18.42 9.20 -25.07
C PHE A 690 17.53 9.10 -26.29
N ALA A 691 16.69 10.10 -26.57
CA ALA A 691 15.91 10.17 -27.79
C ALA A 691 16.79 9.89 -29.03
N GLN A 692 16.28 9.01 -29.91
CA GLN A 692 16.93 8.54 -31.14
C GLN A 692 18.26 7.79 -30.95
N SER A 693 18.62 7.41 -29.72
CA SER A 693 19.78 6.54 -29.48
C SER A 693 19.54 5.14 -30.03
N LYS A 694 20.63 4.43 -30.38
CA LYS A 694 20.58 3.01 -30.77
C LYS A 694 21.05 2.12 -29.61
N GLY A 695 20.32 1.02 -29.39
CA GLY A 695 20.63 0.05 -28.36
C GLY A 695 20.21 0.49 -26.96
N PRO A 696 20.45 -0.36 -25.94
CA PRO A 696 20.14 -0.05 -24.55
C PRO A 696 20.83 1.23 -24.07
N ARG A 697 20.09 2.04 -23.31
CA ARG A 697 20.60 3.23 -22.62
C ARG A 697 20.11 3.22 -21.19
N ALA A 698 21.06 3.34 -20.25
CA ALA A 698 20.76 3.26 -18.83
C ALA A 698 20.72 4.64 -18.18
N LEU A 699 19.71 4.86 -17.35
CA LEU A 699 19.63 5.97 -16.41
C LEU A 699 19.65 5.41 -15.00
N LEU A 700 20.59 5.88 -14.18
CA LEU A 700 20.75 5.54 -12.77
C LEU A 700 20.35 6.75 -11.94
N HIS A 701 19.15 6.76 -11.37
CA HIS A 701 18.63 7.87 -10.60
C HIS A 701 18.82 7.61 -9.09
N VAL A 702 19.84 8.25 -8.52
CA VAL A 702 20.12 8.31 -7.09
C VAL A 702 19.19 9.33 -6.43
N ILE A 703 18.37 8.92 -5.47
CA ILE A 703 17.30 9.76 -4.93
C ILE A 703 17.05 9.48 -3.45
N GLY A 704 16.90 10.53 -2.63
CA GLY A 704 16.58 10.39 -1.21
C GLY A 704 15.19 9.77 -1.00
N GLU A 705 15.12 8.73 -0.17
CA GLU A 705 13.88 7.99 0.08
C GLU A 705 12.93 8.76 1.00
N ARG A 706 11.74 8.18 1.23
CA ARG A 706 10.85 8.64 2.30
C ARG A 706 11.53 8.38 3.65
N PRO A 707 11.76 9.40 4.49
CA PRO A 707 12.34 9.17 5.82
C PRO A 707 11.29 8.56 6.74
N GLY A 708 11.75 7.83 7.76
CA GLY A 708 10.86 7.23 8.76
C GLY A 708 11.31 5.89 9.30
N THR A 709 12.23 5.22 8.60
CA THR A 709 12.78 3.92 8.98
C THR A 709 13.76 3.97 10.16
N GLY A 710 14.11 5.18 10.62
CA GLY A 710 15.22 5.42 11.54
C GLY A 710 16.60 5.49 10.87
N HIS A 711 16.64 5.26 9.55
CA HIS A 711 17.81 5.41 8.71
C HIS A 711 17.61 6.57 7.74
N ARG A 712 18.70 7.25 7.37
CA ARG A 712 18.69 8.25 6.31
C ARG A 712 19.08 7.58 5.00
N THR A 713 18.11 6.95 4.36
CA THR A 713 18.31 6.11 3.18
C THR A 713 18.10 6.86 1.87
N PHE A 714 18.88 6.47 0.86
CA PHE A 714 18.64 6.81 -0.54
C PHE A 714 18.51 5.55 -1.39
N SER A 715 17.88 5.67 -2.53
CA SER A 715 17.66 4.60 -3.50
C SER A 715 18.35 4.89 -4.83
N VAL A 716 18.51 3.86 -5.65
CA VAL A 716 18.94 3.98 -7.06
C VAL A 716 17.91 3.29 -7.93
N TYR A 717 17.19 4.08 -8.73
CA TYR A 717 16.30 3.57 -9.78
C TYR A 717 17.11 3.36 -11.07
N ILE A 718 16.99 2.17 -11.64
CA ILE A 718 17.81 1.64 -12.72
C ILE A 718 16.88 1.35 -13.89
N THR A 719 16.94 2.21 -14.91
CA THR A 719 16.07 2.11 -16.08
C THR A 719 16.93 1.98 -17.32
N ALA A 720 16.83 0.86 -18.05
CA ALA A 720 17.74 0.58 -19.17
C ALA A 720 17.08 0.03 -20.45
N PRO A 721 15.94 0.55 -20.92
CA PRO A 721 15.36 0.09 -22.17
C PRO A 721 16.16 0.55 -23.40
N ASP A 722 15.76 0.05 -24.57
CA ASP A 722 16.31 0.49 -25.85
C ASP A 722 15.94 1.96 -26.15
N GLY A 723 16.80 2.65 -26.92
CA GLY A 723 16.56 4.03 -27.35
C GLY A 723 15.24 4.26 -28.09
N GLN A 724 14.64 3.25 -28.73
CA GLN A 724 13.29 3.35 -29.31
C GLN A 724 12.21 3.54 -28.24
N VAL A 725 12.34 2.84 -27.10
CA VAL A 725 11.41 2.98 -25.98
C VAL A 725 11.61 4.34 -25.32
N TRP A 726 12.85 4.77 -25.10
CA TRP A 726 13.16 6.12 -24.62
C TRP A 726 12.59 7.22 -25.53
N SER A 727 12.55 6.99 -26.85
CA SER A 727 12.01 7.96 -27.82
C SER A 727 10.48 8.06 -27.79
N SER A 728 9.79 7.18 -27.06
CA SER A 728 8.34 7.14 -26.97
C SER A 728 7.89 7.74 -25.63
N SER A 729 7.47 9.00 -25.63
CA SER A 729 7.10 9.68 -24.39
C SER A 729 5.98 8.95 -23.65
N GLY A 730 6.14 8.83 -22.32
CA GLY A 730 5.23 8.12 -21.43
C GLY A 730 5.34 6.59 -21.48
N ARG A 731 6.24 6.00 -22.27
CA ARG A 731 6.43 4.53 -22.28
C ARG A 731 7.39 4.02 -21.21
N VAL A 732 8.23 4.88 -20.67
CA VAL A 732 9.16 4.52 -19.61
C VAL A 732 8.53 4.87 -18.27
N ASP A 733 8.29 3.85 -17.47
CA ASP A 733 7.76 4.00 -16.12
C ASP A 733 8.48 3.05 -15.15
N HIS A 734 8.07 3.06 -13.89
CA HIS A 734 8.57 2.20 -12.80
C HIS A 734 8.65 0.72 -13.13
N ASN A 735 7.82 0.37 -14.06
CA ASN A 735 7.43 -0.95 -14.32
C ASN A 735 8.49 -1.74 -15.11
N ILE A 736 9.26 -1.05 -15.97
CA ILE A 736 10.51 -1.53 -16.60
C ILE A 736 11.76 -1.08 -15.82
N THR A 737 11.58 -0.58 -14.59
CA THR A 737 12.65 -0.03 -13.76
C THR A 737 12.94 -0.97 -12.61
N LYS A 738 14.23 -1.13 -12.28
CA LYS A 738 14.70 -1.90 -11.11
C LYS A 738 15.16 -0.92 -10.04
N VAL A 739 15.16 -1.33 -8.77
CA VAL A 739 15.57 -0.47 -7.66
C VAL A 739 16.53 -1.20 -6.73
N VAL A 740 17.56 -0.48 -6.29
CA VAL A 740 18.30 -0.81 -5.06
C VAL A 740 17.91 0.23 -4.02
N SER A 741 17.28 -0.20 -2.93
CA SER A 741 16.76 0.67 -1.87
C SER A 741 17.48 0.47 -0.54
N GLY A 742 17.14 1.30 0.46
CA GLY A 742 17.67 1.20 1.81
C GLY A 742 19.16 1.53 1.92
N ILE A 743 19.72 2.31 0.98
CA ILE A 743 21.16 2.59 0.95
C ILE A 743 21.50 3.62 2.03
N ALA A 744 22.22 3.17 3.05
CA ALA A 744 22.72 4.00 4.14
C ALA A 744 23.93 3.33 4.80
N SER A 745 24.77 4.11 5.48
CA SER A 745 25.87 3.59 6.30
C SER A 745 25.41 2.67 7.44
N THR A 746 24.14 2.76 7.83
CA THR A 746 23.50 1.99 8.91
C THR A 746 22.54 0.90 8.44
N ALA A 747 22.36 0.74 7.12
CA ALA A 747 21.50 -0.28 6.50
C ALA A 747 22.27 -0.99 5.37
N LEU A 748 21.90 -0.82 4.09
CA LEU A 748 22.68 -1.35 2.97
C LEU A 748 23.89 -0.43 2.68
N PRO A 749 25.14 -0.88 2.91
CA PRO A 749 26.29 0.01 2.80
C PRO A 749 26.49 0.53 1.37
N PRO A 750 26.77 1.84 1.17
CA PRO A 750 26.88 2.48 -0.15
C PRO A 750 27.80 1.76 -1.16
N VAL A 751 28.96 1.24 -0.72
CA VAL A 751 29.89 0.51 -1.60
C VAL A 751 29.31 -0.82 -2.08
N ARG A 752 28.56 -1.53 -1.22
CA ARG A 752 27.87 -2.77 -1.59
C ARG A 752 26.70 -2.49 -2.52
N ALA A 753 25.90 -1.48 -2.21
CA ALA A 753 24.78 -1.04 -3.05
C ALA A 753 25.23 -0.73 -4.49
N ALA A 754 26.37 -0.05 -4.67
CA ALA A 754 26.92 0.23 -6.00
C ALA A 754 27.21 -1.04 -6.83
N LYS A 755 27.64 -2.13 -6.19
CA LYS A 755 27.87 -3.43 -6.88
C LYS A 755 26.54 -4.05 -7.31
N GLU A 756 25.55 -3.97 -6.42
CA GLU A 756 24.20 -4.48 -6.66
C GLU A 756 23.49 -3.71 -7.77
N THR A 757 23.67 -2.38 -7.81
CA THR A 757 23.18 -1.53 -8.92
C THR A 757 23.71 -2.00 -10.27
N VAL A 758 25.01 -2.29 -10.39
CA VAL A 758 25.58 -2.79 -11.65
C VAL A 758 25.16 -4.24 -11.94
N HIS A 759 24.98 -5.07 -10.91
CA HIS A 759 24.43 -6.40 -11.09
C HIS A 759 23.01 -6.38 -11.68
N LEU A 760 22.11 -5.57 -11.11
CA LEU A 760 20.76 -5.41 -11.64
C LEU A 760 20.77 -4.78 -13.05
N LEU A 761 21.63 -3.78 -13.28
CA LEU A 761 21.79 -3.19 -14.61
C LEU A 761 22.16 -4.22 -15.68
N ARG A 762 23.05 -5.18 -15.38
CA ARG A 762 23.39 -6.28 -16.30
C ARG A 762 22.17 -7.12 -16.63
N SER A 763 21.38 -7.49 -15.63
CA SER A 763 20.15 -8.28 -15.85
C SER A 763 19.16 -7.60 -16.80
N LEU A 764 19.14 -6.25 -16.83
CA LEU A 764 18.29 -5.47 -17.75
C LEU A 764 18.86 -5.32 -19.16
N THR A 765 20.17 -5.45 -19.34
CA THR A 765 20.86 -5.11 -20.60
C THR A 765 21.37 -6.32 -21.39
N GLY A 766 21.32 -7.52 -20.80
CA GLY A 766 21.67 -8.79 -21.45
C GLY A 766 23.00 -9.33 -20.96
#